data_AF-A0A7X6RPL0-F1
#
_entry.id   AF-A0A7X6RPL0-F1
#
_cell.length_a   1.000
_cell.length_b   1.000
_cell.length_c   1.000
_cell.angle_alpha   90.00
_cell.angle_beta   90.00
_cell.angle_gamma   90.00
#
_symmetry.space_group_name_H-M   'P 1'
#
loop_
_entity.id
_entity.type
_entity.pdbx_description
1 polymer ?
#
loop_
_entity_poly.entity_id
_entity_poly.type
_entity_poly.pdbx_seq_one_letter_code
_entity_poly.pdbx_strand_id
1 'polypeptide(L)'
;MTARRRGALRHSLLARLLASSVLVAVCSIFATAWLAVQRTSESLTVQQGETLAVDTRIHDTLVAYAAAHSGWDGVGGTVGRLSEETGRRIVLTTENRGLIADSAQEARPLPPRTTSVVDPLAVDVTLASDVTGRIDPRAVGPFALSEPERVRLAETAENTAGCLRDLYGLAVEVEAGPSGRPAVTVAQADRYAWLDCGLEALEEPTDGEREALDELNGLVRTCLGVEAPEEVEAEYRMDGALGVPVASPFDSATPPGGLADEARAPREPGMPEDETGSWAPPGEEPIAPGRGADPVPVEPSARDRGATGGSDAPPARDEPAPVQEPAWSPVPAEERPPGAAVEESGASGSGAPPEPPRFDARTSACLDSARRDQLDPYVAPAALLFTDDPGAEASGVVPLTGEGLVRVFGVVLLVLVLTVVVSVAVSTRLVRPVRALTDAVRRMREGRGRSRVEVRDSGEIGQLADAFNEMAEHLERLEKQRRAMVSDVSHELRTPLSNLRGWLEAAQDGVADLDRERMGMLVGETLLLQDIVDDLQDLALADAGKLRLSPEPVDAGALVEQVVDSQRLRAAGAGLRLVAEAGDEAGEVVVVADRTRLVQVVGNLLGNALRHTPAPGTVTVRARRSDGEAVVEVSDTGVGIPAEDLPHVFDRFWRADKSRNRRTGGSGLGLAIVRNLVELHGGSVAVESTVGEGTTFTVRLPLEGPRGAEEPEWPEGSEWLSED
;
A
#
# COMPACT_ATOMS: atom_id res chain seq x y z
N MET A 1 33.51 16.95 31.34
CA MET A 1 32.23 16.30 31.72
C MET A 1 31.15 16.33 30.62
N THR A 2 31.47 16.61 29.34
CA THR A 2 30.48 16.87 28.27
C THR A 2 30.35 15.77 27.21
N ALA A 3 31.09 14.67 27.28
CA ALA A 3 31.04 13.61 26.26
C ALA A 3 30.04 12.47 26.54
N ARG A 4 29.57 12.29 27.78
CA ARG A 4 28.75 11.11 28.17
C ARG A 4 27.25 11.24 27.89
N ARG A 5 26.74 12.42 27.50
CA ARG A 5 25.31 12.63 27.22
C ARG A 5 24.86 12.29 25.79
N ARG A 6 25.79 12.09 24.83
CA ARG A 6 25.41 11.78 23.42
C ARG A 6 25.09 10.31 23.16
N GLY A 7 25.47 9.39 24.05
CA GLY A 7 25.21 7.94 23.89
C GLY A 7 23.80 7.49 24.29
N ALA A 8 23.11 8.21 25.19
CA ALA A 8 21.82 7.76 25.74
C ALA A 8 20.61 8.06 24.83
N LEU A 9 20.76 8.97 23.85
CA LEU A 9 19.67 9.30 22.92
C LEU A 9 19.45 8.21 21.85
N ARG A 10 20.43 7.31 21.61
CA ARG A 10 20.34 6.28 20.56
C ARG A 10 19.51 5.04 20.93
N HIS A 11 19.11 4.88 22.20
CA HIS A 11 18.33 3.71 22.65
C HIS A 11 17.01 4.02 23.34
N SER A 12 16.59 5.28 23.42
CA SER A 12 15.27 5.59 23.95
C SER A 12 14.20 5.27 22.90
N LEU A 13 13.27 4.37 23.21
CA LEU A 13 12.02 4.13 22.45
C LEU A 13 11.33 5.45 22.03
N LEU A 14 11.51 6.49 22.85
CA LEU A 14 11.01 7.84 22.67
C LEU A 14 11.66 8.53 21.45
N ALA A 15 12.97 8.38 21.27
CA ALA A 15 13.69 8.89 20.10
C ALA A 15 13.27 8.16 18.82
N ARG A 16 12.98 6.85 18.92
CA ARG A 16 12.50 6.04 17.80
C ARG A 16 11.07 6.41 17.39
N LEU A 17 10.17 6.58 18.36
CA LEU A 17 8.79 7.01 18.10
C LEU A 17 8.74 8.41 17.52
N LEU A 18 9.50 9.36 18.09
CA LEU A 18 9.65 10.71 17.54
C LEU A 18 10.18 10.66 16.11
N ALA A 19 11.28 9.93 15.87
CA ALA A 19 11.86 9.79 14.53
C ALA A 19 10.86 9.16 13.55
N SER A 20 10.12 8.12 13.96
CA SER A 20 9.11 7.49 13.10
C SER A 20 7.93 8.41 12.80
N SER A 21 7.43 9.18 13.77
CA SER A 21 6.32 10.11 13.53
C SER A 21 6.73 11.26 12.60
N VAL A 22 7.96 11.77 12.77
CA VAL A 22 8.51 12.82 11.91
C VAL A 22 8.75 12.26 10.51
N LEU A 23 9.27 11.04 10.39
CA LEU A 23 9.46 10.38 9.11
C LEU A 23 8.14 10.16 8.37
N VAL A 24 7.09 9.69 9.07
CA VAL A 24 5.76 9.48 8.49
C VAL A 24 5.14 10.81 8.05
N ALA A 25 5.26 11.86 8.87
CA ALA A 25 4.78 13.19 8.52
C ALA A 25 5.50 13.74 7.28
N VAL A 26 6.83 13.61 7.22
CA VAL A 26 7.64 14.03 6.05
C VAL A 26 7.26 13.24 4.81
N CYS A 27 7.12 11.91 4.90
CA CYS A 27 6.73 11.07 3.77
C CYS A 27 5.32 11.41 3.28
N SER A 28 4.38 11.67 4.19
CA SER A 28 3.01 12.07 3.84
C SER A 28 2.97 13.42 3.14
N ILE A 29 3.72 14.42 3.65
CA ILE A 29 3.86 15.73 2.99
C ILE A 29 4.48 15.56 1.60
N PHE A 30 5.53 14.75 1.46
CA PHE A 30 6.20 14.51 0.18
C PHE A 30 5.28 13.80 -0.81
N ALA A 31 4.54 12.78 -0.37
CA ALA A 31 3.56 12.07 -1.19
C ALA A 31 2.42 12.99 -1.62
N THR A 32 1.94 13.87 -0.73
CA THR A 32 0.87 14.83 -1.04
C THR A 32 1.35 15.88 -2.04
N ALA A 33 2.58 16.38 -1.88
CA ALA A 33 3.21 17.31 -2.82
C ALA A 33 3.43 16.64 -4.19
N TRP A 34 3.93 15.40 -4.20
CA TRP A 34 4.14 14.61 -5.42
C TRP A 34 2.82 14.34 -6.17
N LEU A 35 1.77 13.91 -5.47
CA LEU A 35 0.44 13.70 -6.04
C LEU A 35 -0.17 14.99 -6.60
N ALA A 36 0.03 16.13 -5.94
CA ALA A 36 -0.42 17.41 -6.45
C ALA A 36 0.29 17.77 -7.77
N VAL A 37 1.61 17.59 -7.85
CA VAL A 37 2.40 17.81 -9.08
C VAL A 37 1.94 16.88 -10.21
N GLN A 38 1.71 15.61 -9.90
CA GLN A 38 1.39 14.62 -10.93
C GLN A 38 -0.03 14.79 -11.49
N ARG A 39 -1.02 15.18 -10.66
CA ARG A 39 -2.36 15.52 -11.14
C ARG A 39 -2.39 16.75 -12.04
N THR A 40 -1.50 17.72 -11.84
CA THR A 40 -1.35 18.87 -12.76
C THR A 40 -0.69 18.50 -14.08
N SER A 41 0.09 17.40 -14.14
CA SER A 41 0.75 16.97 -15.38
C SER A 41 -0.17 16.17 -16.30
N GLU A 42 -1.14 15.41 -15.77
CA GLU A 42 -2.08 14.62 -16.58
C GLU A 42 -3.06 15.47 -17.42
N SER A 43 -3.41 16.68 -16.98
CA SER A 43 -4.26 17.57 -17.79
C SER A 43 -3.52 18.24 -18.95
N LEU A 44 -2.18 18.28 -18.92
CA LEU A 44 -1.36 18.90 -19.96
C LEU A 44 -1.12 17.96 -21.15
N THR A 45 -1.00 16.65 -20.93
CA THR A 45 -0.72 15.68 -22.00
C THR A 45 -1.91 15.47 -22.95
N VAL A 46 -3.15 15.63 -22.46
CA VAL A 46 -4.36 15.53 -23.31
C VAL A 46 -4.52 16.78 -24.21
N GLN A 47 -4.25 17.98 -23.70
CA GLN A 47 -4.33 19.21 -24.51
C GLN A 47 -3.18 19.32 -25.53
N GLN A 48 -2.00 18.76 -25.22
CA GLN A 48 -0.87 18.77 -26.15
C GLN A 48 -1.08 17.88 -27.38
N GLY A 49 -1.81 16.76 -27.25
CA GLY A 49 -2.11 15.88 -28.38
C GLY A 49 -3.03 16.50 -29.44
N GLU A 50 -4.06 17.23 -29.03
CA GLU A 50 -4.94 17.96 -29.96
C GLU A 50 -4.23 19.14 -30.63
N THR A 51 -3.36 19.84 -29.89
CA THR A 51 -2.60 20.99 -30.43
C THR A 51 -1.61 20.55 -31.50
N LEU A 52 -0.89 19.45 -31.27
CA LEU A 52 0.07 18.92 -32.24
C LEU A 52 -0.63 18.46 -33.53
N ALA A 53 -1.76 17.77 -33.42
CA ALA A 53 -2.51 17.28 -34.60
C ALA A 53 -3.01 18.44 -35.49
N VAL A 54 -3.40 19.56 -34.87
CA VAL A 54 -3.81 20.77 -35.61
C VAL A 54 -2.61 21.45 -36.28
N ASP A 55 -1.48 21.60 -35.57
CA ASP A 55 -0.27 22.22 -36.15
C ASP A 55 0.32 21.38 -37.30
N THR A 56 0.34 20.05 -37.18
CA THR A 56 0.74 19.16 -38.27
C THR A 56 -0.15 19.33 -39.50
N ARG A 57 -1.48 19.44 -39.32
CA ARG A 57 -2.42 19.64 -40.45
C ARG A 57 -2.20 20.97 -41.16
N ILE A 58 -2.02 22.07 -40.40
CA ILE A 58 -1.74 23.40 -40.97
C ILE A 58 -0.43 23.35 -41.76
N HIS A 59 0.61 22.77 -41.17
CA HIS A 59 1.92 22.67 -41.81
C HIS A 59 1.86 21.84 -43.11
N ASP A 60 1.31 20.62 -43.07
CA ASP A 60 1.22 19.74 -44.25
C ASP A 60 0.43 20.38 -45.40
N THR A 61 -0.70 21.04 -45.09
CA THR A 61 -1.52 21.70 -46.13
C THR A 61 -0.77 22.85 -46.81
N LEU A 62 0.03 23.61 -46.04
CA LEU A 62 0.81 24.73 -46.58
C LEU A 62 2.04 24.26 -47.35
N VAL A 63 2.69 23.16 -46.92
CA VAL A 63 3.75 22.51 -47.71
C VAL A 63 3.18 21.98 -49.02
N ALA A 64 2.00 21.36 -49.01
CA ALA A 64 1.30 20.89 -50.21
C ALA A 64 1.06 22.04 -51.21
N TYR A 65 0.59 23.18 -50.70
CA TYR A 65 0.38 24.38 -51.53
C TYR A 65 1.70 24.86 -52.13
N ALA A 66 2.76 24.97 -51.32
CA ALA A 66 4.07 25.41 -51.75
C ALA A 66 4.69 24.48 -52.80
N ALA A 67 4.45 23.17 -52.70
CA ALA A 67 4.95 22.18 -53.64
C ALA A 67 4.29 22.25 -55.03
N ALA A 68 3.04 22.72 -55.10
CA ALA A 68 2.24 22.79 -56.33
C ALA A 68 2.26 24.16 -57.04
N HIS A 69 2.82 25.19 -56.42
CA HIS A 69 2.82 26.56 -56.96
C HIS A 69 4.23 27.13 -56.93
N SER A 70 4.66 27.84 -57.97
CA SER A 70 5.97 28.52 -58.04
C SER A 70 6.09 29.75 -57.10
N GLY A 71 5.06 30.04 -56.31
CA GLY A 71 4.97 31.20 -55.47
C GLY A 71 3.77 31.13 -54.53
N TRP A 72 3.67 32.12 -53.64
CA TRP A 72 2.60 32.18 -52.64
C TRP A 72 1.36 32.94 -53.09
N ASP A 73 1.29 33.31 -54.37
CA ASP A 73 0.14 34.03 -54.93
C ASP A 73 -1.13 33.19 -54.76
N GLY A 74 -2.20 33.79 -54.23
CA GLY A 74 -3.48 33.11 -53.99
C GLY A 74 -3.59 32.33 -52.67
N VAL A 75 -2.49 32.18 -51.90
CA VAL A 75 -2.51 31.36 -50.67
C VAL A 75 -3.47 31.87 -49.58
N GLY A 76 -3.86 33.14 -49.66
CA GLY A 76 -4.79 33.77 -48.72
C GLY A 76 -6.11 33.01 -48.55
N GLY A 77 -6.64 32.41 -49.62
CA GLY A 77 -7.85 31.57 -49.54
C GLY A 77 -7.64 30.29 -48.72
N THR A 78 -6.49 29.64 -48.88
CA THR A 78 -6.09 28.45 -48.11
C THR A 78 -5.84 28.79 -46.65
N VAL A 79 -5.13 29.88 -46.38
CA VAL A 79 -4.87 30.39 -45.02
C VAL A 79 -6.17 30.77 -44.30
N GLY A 80 -7.10 31.43 -44.99
CA GLY A 80 -8.42 31.78 -44.44
C GLY A 80 -9.24 30.56 -44.06
N ARG A 81 -9.35 29.58 -44.96
CA ARG A 81 -10.06 28.31 -44.70
C ARG A 81 -9.45 27.52 -43.56
N LEU A 82 -8.11 27.37 -43.54
CA LEU A 82 -7.42 26.70 -42.44
C LEU A 82 -7.66 27.41 -41.10
N SER A 83 -7.73 28.74 -41.11
CA SER A 83 -8.03 29.52 -39.91
C SER A 83 -9.46 29.29 -39.41
N GLU A 84 -10.45 29.23 -40.30
CA GLU A 84 -11.84 28.93 -39.95
C GLU A 84 -12.01 27.51 -39.41
N GLU A 85 -11.35 26.52 -40.01
CA GLU A 85 -11.43 25.11 -39.61
C GLU A 85 -10.72 24.83 -38.27
N THR A 86 -9.58 25.48 -38.04
CA THR A 86 -8.75 25.23 -36.84
C THR A 86 -9.00 26.22 -35.70
N GLY A 87 -9.68 27.33 -35.99
CA GLY A 87 -9.86 28.45 -35.06
C GLY A 87 -8.56 29.20 -34.73
N ARG A 88 -7.46 28.91 -35.44
CA ARG A 88 -6.15 29.53 -35.20
C ARG A 88 -5.91 30.68 -36.15
N ARG A 89 -5.25 31.75 -35.68
CA ARG A 89 -4.66 32.72 -36.58
C ARG A 89 -3.40 32.11 -37.18
N ILE A 90 -3.37 32.06 -38.50
CA ILE A 90 -2.26 31.61 -39.33
C ILE A 90 -1.70 32.83 -40.06
N VAL A 91 -0.39 33.03 -39.97
CA VAL A 91 0.34 34.07 -40.69
C VAL A 91 1.53 33.46 -41.39
N LEU A 92 1.66 33.76 -42.68
CA LEU A 92 2.80 33.38 -43.50
C LEU A 92 3.62 34.63 -43.85
N THR A 93 4.93 34.53 -43.69
CA THR A 93 5.85 35.60 -44.08
C THR A 93 7.05 35.05 -44.86
N THR A 94 7.73 35.91 -45.60
CA THR A 94 9.06 35.60 -46.15
C THR A 94 10.10 35.47 -45.02
N GLU A 95 11.29 34.97 -45.33
CA GLU A 95 12.41 34.91 -44.37
C GLU A 95 12.75 36.28 -43.75
N ASN A 96 12.61 37.35 -44.53
CA ASN A 96 12.81 38.73 -44.08
C ASN A 96 11.60 39.31 -43.32
N ARG A 97 10.63 38.46 -42.94
CA ARG A 97 9.37 38.82 -42.28
C ARG A 97 8.47 39.76 -43.11
N GLY A 98 8.57 39.72 -44.43
CA GLY A 98 7.61 40.37 -45.32
C GLY A 98 6.31 39.58 -45.33
N LEU A 99 5.16 40.23 -45.18
CA LEU A 99 3.87 39.55 -45.08
C LEU A 99 3.48 38.91 -46.43
N ILE A 100 3.16 37.61 -46.40
CA ILE A 100 2.62 36.86 -47.55
C ILE A 100 1.10 36.74 -47.42
N ALA A 101 0.63 36.24 -46.28
CA ALA A 101 -0.79 36.11 -45.97
C ALA A 101 -1.03 36.16 -44.46
N ASP A 102 -2.14 36.78 -44.03
CA ASP A 102 -2.62 36.79 -42.65
C ASP A 102 -4.11 36.46 -42.66
N SER A 103 -4.51 35.52 -41.80
CA SER A 103 -5.93 35.17 -41.60
C SER A 103 -6.67 36.16 -40.69
N ALA A 104 -5.98 37.03 -39.95
CA ALA A 104 -6.62 38.02 -39.09
C ALA A 104 -7.21 39.19 -39.90
N GLN A 105 -8.41 39.63 -39.49
CA GLN A 105 -9.07 40.81 -40.04
C GLN A 105 -8.42 42.14 -39.63
N GLU A 106 -7.64 42.15 -38.53
CA GLU A 106 -6.90 43.32 -38.04
C GLU A 106 -5.41 43.00 -37.89
N ALA A 107 -4.55 43.91 -38.36
CA ALA A 107 -3.10 43.77 -38.29
C ALA A 107 -2.60 43.83 -36.82
N ARG A 108 -2.40 42.67 -36.21
CA ARG A 108 -1.73 42.53 -34.90
C ARG A 108 -0.24 42.22 -35.10
N PRO A 109 0.65 42.68 -34.21
CA PRO A 109 2.09 42.40 -34.30
C PRO A 109 2.38 40.90 -34.29
N LEU A 110 3.35 40.48 -35.12
CA LEU A 110 3.79 39.09 -35.22
C LEU A 110 4.38 38.58 -33.89
N PRO A 111 4.16 37.31 -33.51
CA PRO A 111 4.85 36.68 -32.41
C PRO A 111 6.38 36.78 -32.56
N PRO A 112 7.16 36.87 -31.46
CA PRO A 112 8.60 37.01 -31.54
C PRO A 112 9.32 35.77 -32.10
N ARG A 113 8.67 34.58 -32.06
CA ARG A 113 9.19 33.29 -32.51
C ARG A 113 8.31 32.72 -33.63
N THR A 114 8.95 32.12 -34.63
CA THR A 114 8.31 31.35 -35.71
C THR A 114 7.85 30.00 -35.18
N THR A 115 6.67 29.52 -35.60
CA THR A 115 6.18 28.18 -35.22
C THR A 115 6.94 27.09 -36.00
N SER A 116 7.05 27.24 -37.33
CA SER A 116 7.81 26.35 -38.21
C SER A 116 8.16 27.04 -39.54
N VAL A 117 9.01 26.41 -40.35
CA VAL A 117 9.37 26.87 -41.71
C VAL A 117 8.66 25.97 -42.72
N VAL A 118 7.90 26.55 -43.63
CA VAL A 118 7.23 25.83 -44.72
C VAL A 118 8.13 25.90 -45.94
N ASP A 119 8.81 24.79 -46.23
CA ASP A 119 9.74 24.61 -47.34
C ASP A 119 9.53 23.22 -47.97
N PRO A 120 8.99 23.13 -49.20
CA PRO A 120 8.77 21.84 -49.87
C PRO A 120 10.08 21.15 -50.29
N LEU A 121 11.22 21.85 -50.33
CA LEU A 121 12.53 21.29 -50.69
C LEU A 121 13.39 20.89 -49.47
N ALA A 122 12.91 21.20 -48.25
CA ALA A 122 13.57 20.89 -46.99
C ALA A 122 12.58 20.63 -45.83
N VAL A 123 11.69 19.65 -46.00
CA VAL A 123 10.66 19.28 -45.01
C VAL A 123 11.29 18.71 -43.73
N ASP A 124 10.74 19.09 -42.56
CA ASP A 124 11.14 18.57 -41.25
C ASP A 124 10.51 17.19 -40.99
N VAL A 125 11.34 16.15 -40.97
CA VAL A 125 10.94 14.73 -40.81
C VAL A 125 10.28 14.45 -39.45
N THR A 126 10.36 15.38 -38.49
CA THR A 126 9.71 15.22 -37.17
C THR A 126 8.21 15.54 -37.16
N LEU A 127 7.70 16.21 -38.20
CA LEU A 127 6.29 16.62 -38.32
C LEU A 127 5.55 15.94 -39.48
N ALA A 128 6.26 15.36 -40.46
CA ALA A 128 5.69 14.66 -41.60
C ALA A 128 5.79 13.14 -41.41
N SER A 129 4.66 12.43 -41.54
CA SER A 129 4.53 11.06 -41.03
C SER A 129 5.01 9.91 -41.93
N ASP A 130 5.58 10.12 -43.12
CA ASP A 130 5.93 8.97 -44.00
C ASP A 130 6.99 9.21 -45.12
N VAL A 131 7.89 10.20 -45.03
CA VAL A 131 8.75 10.57 -46.19
C VAL A 131 10.20 10.06 -46.08
N THR A 132 10.63 9.24 -47.06
CA THR A 132 12.02 8.75 -47.23
C THR A 132 12.93 9.73 -48.00
N GLY A 133 12.81 11.03 -47.71
CA GLY A 133 13.57 12.11 -48.36
C GLY A 133 13.29 13.48 -47.72
N ARG A 134 14.16 14.47 -47.95
CA ARG A 134 13.99 15.84 -47.41
C ARG A 134 13.16 16.76 -48.31
N ILE A 135 12.76 16.29 -49.50
CA ILE A 135 11.92 17.00 -50.47
C ILE A 135 10.53 16.37 -50.45
N ASP A 136 9.48 17.20 -50.42
CA ASP A 136 8.10 16.74 -50.46
C ASP A 136 7.80 16.04 -51.80
N PRO A 137 7.18 14.85 -51.82
CA PRO A 137 6.89 14.13 -53.06
C PRO A 137 5.92 14.85 -54.00
N ARG A 138 5.16 15.84 -53.50
CA ARG A 138 4.27 16.68 -54.32
C ARG A 138 5.04 17.74 -55.11
N ALA A 139 6.31 18.00 -54.78
CA ALA A 139 7.17 18.93 -55.51
C ALA A 139 7.72 18.27 -56.78
N VAL A 140 6.87 18.17 -57.80
CA VAL A 140 7.15 17.41 -59.03
C VAL A 140 7.84 18.24 -60.12
N GLY A 141 7.65 19.56 -60.12
CA GLY A 141 8.27 20.49 -61.06
C GLY A 141 8.15 20.06 -62.54
N PRO A 142 9.26 19.97 -63.29
CA PRO A 142 9.23 19.64 -64.72
C PRO A 142 8.84 18.18 -65.01
N PHE A 143 8.73 17.33 -63.98
CA PHE A 143 8.24 15.95 -64.11
C PHE A 143 6.71 15.83 -64.07
N ALA A 144 5.97 16.94 -63.95
CA ALA A 144 4.51 16.93 -64.08
C ALA A 144 4.11 16.57 -65.51
N LEU A 145 3.37 15.46 -65.68
CA LEU A 145 2.98 14.97 -67.00
C LEU A 145 1.92 15.85 -67.65
N SER A 146 2.06 16.09 -68.96
CA SER A 146 1.02 16.72 -69.76
C SER A 146 -0.21 15.82 -69.86
N GLU A 147 -1.39 16.40 -70.08
CA GLU A 147 -2.64 15.63 -70.19
C GLU A 147 -2.60 14.50 -71.25
N PRO A 148 -2.02 14.71 -72.46
CA PRO A 148 -1.84 13.61 -73.42
C PRO A 148 -0.86 12.52 -72.97
N GLU A 149 0.17 12.84 -72.18
CA GLU A 149 1.09 11.86 -71.62
C GLU A 149 0.44 11.05 -70.49
N ARG A 150 -0.30 11.72 -69.59
CA ARG A 150 -1.07 11.05 -68.52
C ARG A 150 -2.07 10.05 -69.07
N VAL A 151 -2.85 10.45 -70.09
CA VAL A 151 -3.84 9.55 -70.71
C VAL A 151 -3.18 8.33 -71.35
N ARG A 152 -2.07 8.54 -72.08
CA ARG A 152 -1.32 7.44 -72.71
C ARG A 152 -0.73 6.48 -71.68
N LEU A 153 -0.07 7.00 -70.65
CA LEU A 153 0.53 6.17 -69.60
C LEU A 153 -0.53 5.47 -68.77
N ALA A 154 -1.69 6.10 -68.51
CA ALA A 154 -2.80 5.46 -67.79
C ALA A 154 -3.39 4.30 -68.60
N GLU A 155 -3.54 4.45 -69.92
CA GLU A 155 -3.96 3.35 -70.80
C GLU A 155 -2.95 2.21 -70.79
N THR A 156 -1.66 2.51 -70.86
CA THR A 156 -0.59 1.51 -70.72
C THR A 156 -0.65 0.81 -69.36
N ALA A 157 -0.83 1.56 -68.27
CA ALA A 157 -0.88 1.02 -66.91
C ALA A 157 -2.09 0.08 -66.70
N GLU A 158 -3.25 0.45 -67.22
CA GLU A 158 -4.44 -0.41 -67.19
C GLU A 158 -4.29 -1.67 -68.04
N ASN A 159 -3.68 -1.56 -69.23
CA ASN A 159 -3.38 -2.71 -70.07
C ASN A 159 -2.41 -3.68 -69.38
N THR A 160 -1.36 -3.15 -68.75
CA THR A 160 -0.40 -3.93 -67.95
C THR A 160 -1.07 -4.56 -66.72
N ALA A 161 -1.90 -3.81 -65.99
CA ALA A 161 -2.64 -4.31 -64.84
C ALA A 161 -3.64 -5.40 -65.24
N GLY A 162 -4.28 -5.27 -66.41
CA GLY A 162 -5.14 -6.29 -67.01
C GLY A 162 -4.36 -7.56 -67.34
N CYS A 163 -3.20 -7.44 -67.99
CA CYS A 163 -2.30 -8.57 -68.26
C CYS A 163 -1.90 -9.31 -66.98
N LEU A 164 -1.49 -8.59 -65.94
CA LEU A 164 -1.07 -9.18 -64.65
C LEU A 164 -2.24 -9.87 -63.92
N ARG A 165 -3.45 -9.29 -63.99
CA ARG A 165 -4.68 -9.90 -63.46
C ARG A 165 -5.05 -11.17 -64.22
N ASP A 166 -5.04 -11.13 -65.54
CA ASP A 166 -5.59 -12.18 -66.39
C ASP A 166 -4.63 -13.37 -66.60
N LEU A 167 -3.31 -13.12 -66.71
CA LEU A 167 -2.30 -14.17 -66.94
C LEU A 167 -1.72 -14.73 -65.64
N TYR A 168 -1.59 -13.92 -64.58
CA TYR A 168 -0.92 -14.31 -63.33
C TYR A 168 -1.85 -14.31 -62.11
N GLY A 169 -3.10 -13.84 -62.23
CA GLY A 169 -4.07 -13.84 -61.13
C GLY A 169 -3.72 -12.91 -59.98
N LEU A 170 -2.90 -11.89 -60.22
CA LEU A 170 -2.38 -11.01 -59.18
C LEU A 170 -3.38 -9.90 -58.81
N ALA A 171 -3.43 -9.54 -57.53
CA ALA A 171 -4.11 -8.32 -57.08
C ALA A 171 -3.23 -7.11 -57.42
N VAL A 172 -3.71 -6.29 -58.34
CA VAL A 172 -3.00 -5.13 -58.89
C VAL A 172 -3.82 -3.89 -58.65
N GLU A 173 -3.19 -2.85 -58.11
CA GLU A 173 -3.79 -1.53 -57.90
C GLU A 173 -3.00 -0.48 -58.68
N VAL A 174 -3.71 0.33 -59.48
CA VAL A 174 -3.12 1.40 -60.29
C VAL A 174 -3.45 2.73 -59.61
N GLU A 175 -2.42 3.39 -59.08
CA GLU A 175 -2.57 4.69 -58.41
C GLU A 175 -1.78 5.76 -59.18
N ALA A 176 -2.38 6.94 -59.39
CA ALA A 176 -1.66 8.05 -59.96
C ALA A 176 -0.82 8.77 -58.89
N GLY A 177 0.49 8.86 -59.09
CA GLY A 177 1.37 9.64 -58.24
C GLY A 177 1.20 11.16 -58.42
N PRO A 178 1.84 12.00 -57.58
CA PRO A 178 1.71 13.46 -57.66
C PRO A 178 2.12 14.08 -59.01
N SER A 179 2.98 13.41 -59.78
CA SER A 179 3.40 13.83 -61.13
C SER A 179 2.32 13.57 -62.19
N GLY A 180 1.25 12.85 -61.82
CA GLY A 180 0.25 12.32 -62.72
C GLY A 180 0.67 11.00 -63.40
N ARG A 181 1.85 10.47 -63.07
CA ARG A 181 2.32 9.17 -63.57
C ARG A 181 1.60 8.04 -62.83
N PRO A 182 0.99 7.08 -63.53
CA PRO A 182 0.41 5.90 -62.90
C PRO A 182 1.50 4.96 -62.41
N ALA A 183 1.39 4.52 -61.17
CA ALA A 183 2.19 3.48 -60.55
C ALA A 183 1.32 2.22 -60.41
N VAL A 184 1.88 1.08 -60.81
CA VAL A 184 1.22 -0.22 -60.72
C VAL A 184 1.80 -0.96 -59.51
N THR A 185 1.02 -1.08 -58.44
CA THR A 185 1.45 -1.78 -57.22
C THR A 185 0.90 -3.20 -57.18
N VAL A 186 1.76 -4.15 -56.80
CA VAL A 186 1.44 -5.58 -56.79
C VAL A 186 1.95 -6.20 -55.50
N ALA A 187 1.11 -6.95 -54.79
CA ALA A 187 1.43 -7.39 -53.42
C ALA A 187 2.64 -8.34 -53.34
N GLN A 188 2.88 -9.18 -54.35
CA GLN A 188 4.07 -10.04 -54.50
C GLN A 188 4.18 -10.53 -55.95
N ALA A 189 4.93 -9.84 -56.81
CA ALA A 189 5.17 -10.30 -58.17
C ALA A 189 6.63 -10.76 -58.34
N ASP A 190 6.83 -12.01 -58.78
CA ASP A 190 8.15 -12.53 -59.18
C ASP A 190 8.64 -11.84 -60.44
N ARG A 191 9.94 -11.50 -60.53
CA ARG A 191 10.61 -10.74 -61.61
C ARG A 191 10.22 -11.19 -63.05
N TYR A 192 9.79 -12.43 -63.24
CA TYR A 192 9.35 -12.96 -64.53
C TYR A 192 7.94 -12.50 -64.96
N ALA A 193 7.01 -12.32 -64.02
CA ALA A 193 5.69 -11.74 -64.33
C ALA A 193 5.79 -10.26 -64.75
N TRP A 194 6.88 -9.58 -64.34
CA TRP A 194 7.13 -8.19 -64.69
C TRP A 194 7.52 -8.01 -66.16
N LEU A 195 8.29 -8.94 -66.73
CA LEU A 195 8.78 -8.86 -68.12
C LEU A 195 7.71 -9.23 -69.15
N ASP A 196 6.89 -10.26 -68.87
CA ASP A 196 5.90 -10.78 -69.83
C ASP A 196 4.72 -9.81 -70.07
N CYS A 197 4.41 -8.94 -69.11
CA CYS A 197 3.32 -7.96 -69.20
C CYS A 197 3.77 -6.54 -69.62
N GLY A 198 5.02 -6.38 -70.06
CA GLY A 198 5.51 -5.15 -70.69
C GLY A 198 5.63 -3.94 -69.75
N LEU A 199 6.01 -4.15 -68.49
CA LEU A 199 6.22 -3.07 -67.52
C LEU A 199 7.34 -2.09 -67.92
N GLU A 200 8.28 -2.51 -68.78
CA GLU A 200 9.32 -1.64 -69.33
C GLU A 200 8.72 -0.39 -69.99
N ALA A 201 7.54 -0.50 -70.62
CA ALA A 201 6.83 0.64 -71.20
C ALA A 201 6.33 1.68 -70.17
N LEU A 202 6.21 1.28 -68.89
CA LEU A 202 5.91 2.15 -67.75
C LEU A 202 7.17 2.64 -67.02
N GLU A 203 8.35 2.12 -67.36
CA GLU A 203 9.64 2.60 -66.84
C GLU A 203 10.28 3.62 -67.79
N GLU A 204 9.93 3.57 -69.08
CA GLU A 204 10.41 4.54 -70.06
C GLU A 204 9.95 5.99 -69.73
N PRO A 205 10.88 6.97 -69.69
CA PRO A 205 10.52 8.36 -69.51
C PRO A 205 9.81 8.89 -70.76
N THR A 206 8.75 9.68 -70.56
CA THR A 206 8.11 10.44 -71.64
C THR A 206 9.07 11.48 -72.22
N ASP A 207 8.71 12.11 -73.34
CA ASP A 207 9.57 13.13 -73.95
C ASP A 207 9.78 14.32 -72.99
N GLY A 208 8.76 14.74 -72.24
CA GLY A 208 8.89 15.78 -71.22
C GLY A 208 9.74 15.37 -70.02
N GLU A 209 9.56 14.14 -69.52
CA GLU A 209 10.40 13.63 -68.42
C GLU A 209 11.86 13.43 -68.84
N ARG A 210 12.11 13.07 -70.10
CA ARG A 210 13.47 12.89 -70.63
C ARG A 210 14.21 14.23 -70.67
N GLU A 211 13.56 15.29 -71.12
CA GLU A 211 14.12 16.65 -71.08
C GLU A 211 14.43 17.08 -69.63
N ALA A 212 13.53 16.80 -68.70
CA ALA A 212 13.75 17.07 -67.27
C ALA A 212 14.89 16.22 -66.68
N LEU A 213 15.01 14.94 -67.02
CA LEU A 213 16.12 14.09 -66.57
C LEU A 213 17.46 14.57 -67.12
N ASP A 214 17.52 14.98 -68.39
CA ASP A 214 18.74 15.47 -69.04
C ASP A 214 19.24 16.77 -68.36
N GLU A 215 18.32 17.67 -68.02
CA GLU A 215 18.63 18.88 -67.25
C GLU A 215 19.16 18.51 -65.84
N LEU A 216 18.47 17.63 -65.12
CA LEU A 216 18.84 17.21 -63.77
C LEU A 216 20.24 16.57 -63.74
N ASN A 217 20.49 15.63 -64.65
CA ASN A 217 21.79 14.97 -64.78
C ASN A 217 22.88 15.96 -65.26
N GLY A 218 22.52 16.99 -66.03
CA GLY A 218 23.40 18.11 -66.35
C GLY A 218 23.82 18.92 -65.13
N LEU A 219 22.89 19.21 -64.20
CA LEU A 219 23.17 19.89 -62.94
C LEU A 219 24.07 19.04 -62.02
N VAL A 220 23.83 17.74 -61.93
CA VAL A 220 24.69 16.79 -61.18
C VAL A 220 26.12 16.81 -61.71
N ARG A 221 26.30 16.72 -63.03
CA ARG A 221 27.62 16.80 -63.69
C ARG A 221 28.34 18.12 -63.40
N THR A 222 27.60 19.22 -63.49
CA THR A 222 28.11 20.57 -63.20
C THR A 222 28.60 20.69 -61.76
N CYS A 223 27.84 20.15 -60.78
CA CYS A 223 28.24 20.14 -59.37
C CYS A 223 29.47 19.26 -59.09
N LEU A 224 29.56 18.10 -59.75
CA LEU A 224 30.69 17.18 -59.62
C LEU A 224 31.95 17.69 -60.34
N GLY A 225 31.80 18.61 -61.30
CA GLY A 225 32.90 19.17 -62.09
C GLY A 225 33.41 18.21 -63.16
N VAL A 226 32.52 17.38 -63.72
CA VAL A 226 32.81 16.39 -64.76
C VAL A 226 32.17 16.81 -66.09
N GLU A 227 32.91 16.69 -67.19
CA GLU A 227 32.45 17.12 -68.51
C GLU A 227 31.80 15.97 -69.31
N ALA A 228 32.27 14.74 -69.12
CA ALA A 228 31.78 13.55 -69.83
C ALA A 228 30.72 12.76 -69.02
N PRO A 229 29.64 12.26 -69.65
CA PRO A 229 28.63 11.42 -68.98
C PRO A 229 29.21 10.13 -68.38
N GLU A 230 30.25 9.56 -69.00
CA GLU A 230 30.90 8.31 -68.60
C GLU A 230 31.73 8.42 -67.32
N GLU A 231 31.96 9.64 -66.80
CA GLU A 231 32.74 9.90 -65.58
C GLU A 231 31.86 10.08 -64.33
N VAL A 232 30.53 10.01 -64.48
CA VAL A 232 29.59 10.20 -63.38
C VAL A 232 29.34 8.86 -62.68
N GLU A 233 29.55 8.78 -61.37
CA GLU A 233 29.31 7.54 -60.61
C GLU A 233 27.81 7.27 -60.34
N ALA A 234 26.94 8.29 -60.51
CA ALA A 234 25.51 8.22 -60.24
C ALA A 234 24.68 9.16 -61.13
N GLU A 235 23.58 8.66 -61.69
CA GLU A 235 22.61 9.45 -62.47
C GLU A 235 21.18 9.23 -61.98
N TYR A 236 20.30 10.19 -62.24
CA TYR A 236 18.87 10.03 -62.05
C TYR A 236 18.25 9.31 -63.25
N ARG A 237 17.42 8.31 -62.95
CA ARG A 237 16.54 7.63 -63.91
C ARG A 237 15.11 7.61 -63.39
N MET A 238 14.13 7.50 -64.29
CA MET A 238 12.75 7.27 -63.86
C MET A 238 12.60 5.88 -63.27
N ASP A 239 11.92 5.79 -62.13
CA ASP A 239 11.43 4.53 -61.58
C ASP A 239 9.94 4.39 -61.91
N GLY A 240 9.59 3.41 -62.74
CA GLY A 240 8.21 3.19 -63.18
C GLY A 240 7.28 2.66 -62.08
N ALA A 241 7.84 2.05 -61.03
CA ALA A 241 7.07 1.55 -59.89
C ALA A 241 6.77 2.66 -58.87
N LEU A 242 7.69 3.61 -58.70
CA LEU A 242 7.53 4.74 -57.77
C LEU A 242 7.01 6.02 -58.43
N GLY A 243 7.04 6.08 -59.77
CA GLY A 243 6.56 7.23 -60.53
C GLY A 243 7.39 8.51 -60.37
N VAL A 244 8.64 8.39 -59.91
CA VAL A 244 9.55 9.51 -59.58
C VAL A 244 10.98 9.23 -60.06
N PRO A 245 11.81 10.27 -60.26
CA PRO A 245 13.22 10.08 -60.55
C PRO A 245 13.96 9.56 -59.32
N VAL A 246 14.77 8.53 -59.49
CA VAL A 246 15.60 7.88 -58.45
C VAL A 246 17.06 7.90 -58.88
N ALA A 247 17.95 8.22 -57.93
CA ALA A 247 19.38 8.17 -58.19
C ALA A 247 19.87 6.71 -58.21
N SER A 248 20.62 6.35 -59.25
CA SER A 248 21.23 5.03 -59.39
C SER A 248 22.69 5.11 -59.80
N PRO A 249 23.52 4.10 -59.44
CA PRO A 249 24.87 4.00 -59.95
C PRO A 249 24.87 3.96 -61.48
N PHE A 250 25.84 4.63 -62.10
CA PHE A 250 26.00 4.61 -63.54
C PHE A 250 26.42 3.20 -64.00
N ASP A 251 25.59 2.54 -64.81
CA ASP A 251 25.89 1.22 -65.37
C ASP A 251 26.18 1.34 -66.87
N SER A 252 27.44 1.11 -67.26
CA SER A 252 27.92 1.26 -68.65
C SER A 252 27.43 0.16 -69.61
N ALA A 253 26.50 -0.70 -69.17
CA ALA A 253 26.13 -1.92 -69.88
C ALA A 253 24.77 -1.90 -70.63
N THR A 254 24.04 -0.78 -70.68
CA THR A 254 22.74 -0.73 -71.41
C THR A 254 22.65 0.49 -72.34
N PRO A 255 22.70 0.31 -73.68
CA PRO A 255 22.42 1.40 -74.61
C PRO A 255 20.89 1.66 -74.72
N PRO A 256 20.47 2.88 -75.12
CA PRO A 256 19.06 3.16 -75.31
C PRO A 256 18.57 2.49 -76.60
N GLY A 257 17.70 1.49 -76.45
CA GLY A 257 16.91 0.93 -77.54
C GLY A 257 17.48 -0.34 -78.21
N GLY A 258 16.66 -1.39 -78.22
CA GLY A 258 16.69 -2.45 -79.22
C GLY A 258 17.40 -3.73 -78.81
N LEU A 259 16.65 -4.68 -78.21
CA LEU A 259 16.96 -6.10 -78.32
C LEU A 259 16.69 -6.55 -79.76
N ALA A 260 17.71 -6.44 -80.63
CA ALA A 260 17.78 -7.18 -81.87
C ALA A 260 19.24 -7.62 -82.13
N ASP A 261 19.39 -8.92 -82.39
CA ASP A 261 20.58 -9.66 -82.82
C ASP A 261 21.53 -10.23 -81.74
N GLU A 262 21.05 -11.25 -81.03
CA GLU A 262 21.90 -12.40 -80.66
C GLU A 262 21.27 -13.72 -81.13
N ALA A 263 21.36 -13.98 -82.43
CA ALA A 263 21.27 -15.33 -82.99
C ALA A 263 22.13 -15.45 -84.25
N ARG A 264 23.45 -15.52 -84.11
CA ARG A 264 24.30 -16.10 -85.17
C ARG A 264 25.56 -16.78 -84.65
N ALA A 265 25.47 -18.10 -84.56
CA ALA A 265 26.61 -19.02 -84.47
C ALA A 265 27.56 -18.85 -85.68
N PRO A 266 28.87 -19.14 -85.53
CA PRO A 266 29.85 -18.94 -86.61
C PRO A 266 29.71 -20.02 -87.69
N ARG A 267 29.73 -19.61 -88.97
CA ARG A 267 29.87 -20.51 -90.13
C ARG A 267 31.31 -20.55 -90.61
N GLU A 268 31.83 -21.77 -90.79
CA GLU A 268 33.06 -22.06 -91.52
C GLU A 268 32.92 -21.76 -93.03
N PRO A 269 34.02 -21.47 -93.76
CA PRO A 269 33.98 -21.15 -95.18
C PRO A 269 34.20 -22.40 -96.07
N GLY A 270 33.31 -22.64 -97.04
CA GLY A 270 33.53 -23.65 -98.08
C GLY A 270 32.39 -23.84 -99.09
N MET A 271 32.65 -23.40 -100.33
CA MET A 271 32.04 -23.79 -101.62
C MET A 271 30.72 -23.13 -102.13
N PRO A 272 30.56 -23.05 -103.48
CA PRO A 272 29.91 -21.93 -104.16
C PRO A 272 28.49 -22.21 -104.70
N GLU A 273 27.91 -21.09 -105.15
CA GLU A 273 26.71 -20.80 -105.96
C GLU A 273 26.06 -21.96 -106.74
N ASP A 274 24.71 -22.05 -106.66
CA ASP A 274 23.84 -22.20 -107.84
C ASP A 274 22.34 -21.97 -107.55
N GLU A 275 21.76 -21.12 -108.42
CA GLU A 275 20.47 -21.19 -109.12
C GLU A 275 19.10 -21.40 -108.40
N THR A 276 18.34 -20.30 -108.41
CA THR A 276 16.95 -20.09 -108.91
C THR A 276 15.87 -21.19 -108.74
N GLY A 277 14.70 -20.80 -108.21
CA GLY A 277 13.49 -21.62 -108.28
C GLY A 277 12.20 -20.97 -107.79
N SER A 278 11.69 -20.02 -108.56
CA SER A 278 10.31 -19.50 -108.63
C SER A 278 9.18 -20.43 -108.15
N TRP A 279 8.22 -19.89 -107.37
CA TRP A 279 6.78 -19.97 -107.73
C TRP A 279 5.95 -18.86 -107.07
N ALA A 280 5.02 -18.28 -107.84
CA ALA A 280 4.09 -17.21 -107.47
C ALA A 280 2.66 -17.76 -107.28
N PRO A 281 1.72 -16.99 -106.68
CA PRO A 281 0.49 -17.46 -106.00
C PRO A 281 -0.74 -17.47 -106.94
N PRO A 282 -1.98 -17.78 -106.45
CA PRO A 282 -2.89 -16.70 -105.99
C PRO A 282 -4.01 -17.13 -104.99
N GLY A 283 -4.79 -16.16 -104.48
CA GLY A 283 -6.20 -16.37 -104.08
C GLY A 283 -6.79 -15.45 -102.98
N GLU A 284 -7.49 -14.39 -103.39
CA GLU A 284 -8.46 -13.60 -102.60
C GLU A 284 -9.84 -14.30 -102.51
N GLU A 285 -10.62 -14.04 -101.45
CA GLU A 285 -11.96 -13.40 -101.53
C GLU A 285 -12.57 -13.08 -100.13
N PRO A 286 -13.51 -12.10 -100.04
CA PRO A 286 -13.89 -11.41 -98.80
C PRO A 286 -15.32 -11.70 -98.28
N ILE A 287 -15.63 -11.28 -97.04
CA ILE A 287 -16.95 -11.41 -96.39
C ILE A 287 -17.60 -10.03 -96.19
N ALA A 288 -18.90 -9.93 -96.48
CA ALA A 288 -19.80 -8.81 -96.15
C ALA A 288 -21.15 -9.38 -95.62
N PRO A 289 -22.15 -8.55 -95.20
CA PRO A 289 -22.47 -8.34 -93.78
C PRO A 289 -23.96 -8.56 -93.41
N GLY A 290 -24.30 -8.47 -92.12
CA GLY A 290 -25.68 -8.53 -91.62
C GLY A 290 -26.02 -7.37 -90.68
N ARG A 291 -27.10 -6.65 -91.00
CA ARG A 291 -27.63 -5.43 -90.35
C ARG A 291 -28.70 -5.71 -89.28
N GLY A 292 -28.98 -4.69 -88.47
CA GLY A 292 -30.26 -4.42 -87.79
C GLY A 292 -30.03 -3.84 -86.39
N ALA A 293 -30.64 -2.74 -85.92
CA ALA A 293 -31.77 -1.95 -86.40
C ALA A 293 -31.74 -0.52 -85.76
N ASP A 294 -32.60 0.35 -86.27
CA ASP A 294 -32.68 1.82 -86.19
C ASP A 294 -32.96 2.49 -84.82
N PRO A 295 -32.71 3.83 -84.69
CA PRO A 295 -33.01 4.65 -83.51
C PRO A 295 -34.33 5.45 -83.62
N VAL A 296 -34.85 5.95 -82.48
CA VAL A 296 -35.92 6.97 -82.43
C VAL A 296 -35.61 8.02 -81.33
N PRO A 297 -35.88 9.34 -81.55
CA PRO A 297 -35.44 10.43 -80.67
C PRO A 297 -36.55 11.19 -79.90
N VAL A 298 -36.14 11.78 -78.77
CA VAL A 298 -36.42 13.15 -78.26
C VAL A 298 -37.83 13.53 -77.70
N GLU A 299 -37.78 14.09 -76.47
CA GLU A 299 -38.56 15.22 -75.88
C GLU A 299 -39.77 15.02 -74.92
N PRO A 300 -40.23 16.05 -74.15
CA PRO A 300 -39.91 16.26 -72.73
C PRO A 300 -41.15 16.41 -71.81
N SER A 301 -40.99 16.58 -70.48
CA SER A 301 -42.04 17.24 -69.68
C SER A 301 -41.57 17.87 -68.36
N ALA A 302 -42.02 19.11 -68.15
CA ALA A 302 -41.83 19.99 -67.02
C ALA A 302 -42.80 19.74 -65.83
N ARG A 303 -42.46 20.32 -64.66
CA ARG A 303 -43.33 20.93 -63.60
C ARG A 303 -42.55 21.01 -62.27
N ASP A 304 -42.66 21.99 -61.37
CA ASP A 304 -43.51 23.18 -61.21
C ASP A 304 -43.02 24.03 -60.01
N ARG A 305 -43.50 25.29 -59.93
CA ARG A 305 -43.52 26.26 -58.79
C ARG A 305 -42.20 26.97 -58.42
N GLY A 306 -42.12 28.29 -58.26
CA GLY A 306 -43.09 29.40 -58.33
C GLY A 306 -42.67 30.56 -57.39
N ALA A 307 -42.45 31.76 -57.96
CA ALA A 307 -42.64 33.15 -57.44
C ALA A 307 -41.96 33.60 -56.10
N THR A 308 -41.40 34.81 -55.88
CA THR A 308 -41.77 36.21 -56.24
C THR A 308 -40.63 37.25 -56.00
N GLY A 309 -40.57 38.32 -56.83
CA GLY A 309 -40.10 39.71 -56.56
C GLY A 309 -38.56 39.97 -56.53
N GLY A 310 -37.91 40.78 -57.37
CA GLY A 310 -38.14 42.18 -57.82
C GLY A 310 -37.37 43.13 -56.88
N SER A 311 -36.29 43.84 -57.23
CA SER A 311 -36.14 44.86 -58.29
C SER A 311 -34.67 45.27 -58.58
N ASP A 312 -34.44 45.68 -59.84
CA ASP A 312 -33.55 46.73 -60.38
C ASP A 312 -32.01 46.58 -60.50
N ALA A 313 -31.57 46.54 -61.77
CA ALA A 313 -30.18 46.56 -62.31
C ALA A 313 -29.80 48.01 -62.78
N PRO A 314 -28.56 48.34 -63.24
CA PRO A 314 -27.91 47.77 -64.46
C PRO A 314 -26.34 47.74 -64.40
N PRO A 315 -25.59 47.52 -65.52
CA PRO A 315 -25.25 46.22 -66.09
C PRO A 315 -23.74 45.89 -66.09
N ALA A 316 -23.47 44.66 -66.53
CA ALA A 316 -22.22 43.90 -66.57
C ALA A 316 -20.98 44.56 -67.20
N ARG A 317 -19.82 44.17 -66.68
CA ARG A 317 -18.59 43.94 -67.45
C ARG A 317 -18.26 42.46 -67.37
N ASP A 318 -18.18 41.83 -68.53
CA ASP A 318 -17.72 40.46 -68.71
C ASP A 318 -16.23 40.37 -68.36
N GLU A 319 -15.91 39.56 -67.34
CA GLU A 319 -14.59 38.96 -67.17
C GLU A 319 -14.76 37.43 -67.24
N PRO A 320 -13.85 36.72 -67.93
CA PRO A 320 -14.02 35.30 -68.24
C PRO A 320 -13.93 34.45 -66.98
N ALA A 321 -14.77 33.40 -66.93
CA ALA A 321 -14.74 32.39 -65.89
C ALA A 321 -13.32 31.76 -65.79
N PRO A 322 -12.79 31.55 -64.57
CA PRO A 322 -11.56 30.79 -64.41
C PRO A 322 -11.79 29.35 -64.85
N VAL A 323 -10.87 28.87 -65.68
CA VAL A 323 -10.73 27.46 -66.04
C VAL A 323 -10.62 26.65 -64.76
N GLN A 324 -11.55 25.71 -64.54
CA GLN A 324 -11.44 24.74 -63.46
C GLN A 324 -10.29 23.80 -63.80
N GLU A 325 -9.18 23.92 -63.08
CA GLU A 325 -8.15 22.89 -63.03
C GLU A 325 -8.66 21.69 -62.22
N PRO A 326 -8.30 20.45 -62.56
CA PRO A 326 -8.83 19.26 -61.89
C PRO A 326 -8.31 19.22 -60.44
N ALA A 327 -9.22 19.46 -59.50
CA ALA A 327 -8.98 19.31 -58.08
C ALA A 327 -8.79 17.84 -57.73
N TRP A 328 -7.57 17.45 -57.33
CA TRP A 328 -7.34 16.23 -56.58
C TRP A 328 -8.10 16.33 -55.25
N SER A 329 -9.14 15.51 -55.08
CA SER A 329 -9.75 15.28 -53.78
C SER A 329 -9.05 14.09 -53.13
N PRO A 330 -8.40 14.25 -51.97
CA PRO A 330 -7.90 13.09 -51.24
C PRO A 330 -9.09 12.24 -50.79
N VAL A 331 -9.06 10.96 -51.12
CA VAL A 331 -9.99 9.97 -50.58
C VAL A 331 -9.79 9.91 -49.06
N PRO A 332 -10.84 9.97 -48.22
CA PRO A 332 -10.69 9.80 -46.79
C PRO A 332 -10.16 8.39 -46.51
N ALA A 333 -9.10 8.28 -45.68
CA ALA A 333 -8.66 7.00 -45.17
C ALA A 333 -9.82 6.36 -44.37
N GLU A 334 -10.44 5.31 -44.92
CA GLU A 334 -11.37 4.48 -44.16
C GLU A 334 -10.61 3.82 -43.00
N GLU A 335 -11.15 3.98 -41.80
CA GLU A 335 -10.66 3.40 -40.55
C GLU A 335 -10.62 1.86 -40.68
N ARG A 336 -9.41 1.29 -40.81
CA ARG A 336 -9.22 -0.16 -40.63
C ARG A 336 -9.50 -0.52 -39.16
N PRO A 337 -10.35 -1.53 -38.89
CA PRO A 337 -10.62 -1.96 -37.52
C PRO A 337 -9.37 -2.60 -36.90
N PRO A 338 -9.12 -2.42 -35.60
CA PRO A 338 -7.98 -3.00 -34.93
C PRO A 338 -8.27 -4.48 -34.61
N GLY A 339 -7.49 -5.39 -35.19
CA GLY A 339 -7.35 -6.75 -34.67
C GLY A 339 -7.62 -7.87 -35.68
N ALA A 340 -6.54 -8.42 -36.23
CA ALA A 340 -6.37 -9.86 -36.36
C ALA A 340 -4.86 -10.16 -36.31
N ALA A 341 -4.39 -10.68 -35.17
CA ALA A 341 -3.08 -11.30 -35.09
C ALA A 341 -3.10 -12.52 -36.00
N VAL A 342 -2.34 -12.46 -37.10
CA VAL A 342 -2.07 -13.61 -37.96
C VAL A 342 -0.85 -14.31 -37.39
N GLU A 343 -1.03 -15.57 -36.99
CA GLU A 343 0.03 -16.47 -36.56
C GLU A 343 1.05 -16.65 -37.70
N GLU A 344 2.32 -16.38 -37.42
CA GLU A 344 3.43 -16.71 -38.32
C GLU A 344 3.61 -18.23 -38.38
N SER A 345 3.23 -18.83 -39.52
CA SER A 345 3.67 -20.17 -39.91
C SER A 345 4.51 -20.10 -41.18
N GLY A 346 5.81 -20.34 -41.01
CA GLY A 346 6.69 -21.09 -41.92
C GLY A 346 6.69 -20.80 -43.42
N ALA A 347 7.85 -20.29 -43.88
CA ALA A 347 8.45 -20.45 -45.21
C ALA A 347 7.95 -19.55 -46.36
N SER A 348 8.66 -18.44 -46.60
CA SER A 348 9.43 -18.16 -47.84
C SER A 348 10.00 -16.73 -47.76
N GLY A 349 11.18 -16.50 -48.34
CA GLY A 349 12.02 -15.32 -48.08
C GLY A 349 11.35 -13.98 -48.35
N SER A 350 11.25 -13.14 -47.31
CA SER A 350 11.02 -11.71 -47.44
C SER A 350 12.26 -11.05 -48.04
N GLY A 351 12.19 -10.66 -49.31
CA GLY A 351 13.10 -9.65 -49.83
C GLY A 351 12.82 -8.36 -49.07
N ALA A 352 13.74 -7.95 -48.19
CA ALA A 352 13.76 -6.56 -47.74
C ALA A 352 13.81 -5.66 -49.00
N PRO A 353 13.11 -4.51 -49.02
CA PRO A 353 13.28 -3.56 -50.12
C PRO A 353 14.78 -3.30 -50.29
N PRO A 354 15.31 -3.30 -51.53
CA PRO A 354 16.74 -3.12 -51.76
C PRO A 354 17.19 -1.85 -51.02
N GLU A 355 18.23 -1.96 -50.18
CA GLU A 355 18.80 -0.77 -49.55
C GLU A 355 19.18 0.22 -50.66
N PRO A 356 18.80 1.51 -50.56
CA PRO A 356 19.12 2.48 -51.59
C PRO A 356 20.64 2.54 -51.79
N PRO A 357 21.10 2.73 -53.03
CA PRO A 357 22.53 2.77 -53.33
C PRO A 357 23.20 3.85 -52.47
N ARG A 358 24.25 3.46 -51.75
CA ARG A 358 25.02 4.37 -50.89
C ARG A 358 26.08 5.08 -51.71
N PHE A 359 25.82 6.33 -52.05
CA PHE A 359 26.80 7.22 -52.67
C PHE A 359 27.73 7.84 -51.62
N ASP A 360 28.91 8.30 -52.03
CA ASP A 360 29.78 9.06 -51.13
C ASP A 360 29.13 10.42 -50.75
N ALA A 361 29.69 11.09 -49.74
CA ALA A 361 29.12 12.34 -49.21
C ALA A 361 29.11 13.50 -50.21
N ARG A 362 30.07 13.57 -51.14
CA ARG A 362 30.14 14.61 -52.17
C ARG A 362 29.09 14.35 -53.24
N THR A 363 28.98 13.10 -53.70
CA THR A 363 27.99 12.69 -54.70
C THR A 363 26.57 12.86 -54.16
N SER A 364 26.31 12.44 -52.92
CA SER A 364 25.01 12.65 -52.25
C SER A 364 24.64 14.13 -52.14
N ALA A 365 25.59 15.00 -51.78
CA ALA A 365 25.36 16.44 -51.69
C ALA A 365 25.06 17.08 -53.07
N CYS A 366 25.73 16.62 -54.13
CA CYS A 366 25.45 17.08 -55.49
C CYS A 366 24.11 16.57 -56.03
N LEU A 367 23.75 15.32 -55.75
CA LEU A 367 22.44 14.76 -56.11
C LEU A 367 21.30 15.52 -55.42
N ASP A 368 21.45 15.87 -54.14
CA ASP A 368 20.49 16.69 -53.40
C ASP A 368 20.43 18.13 -53.92
N SER A 369 21.59 18.78 -54.15
CA SER A 369 21.65 20.16 -54.65
C SER A 369 21.03 20.28 -56.03
N ALA A 370 21.41 19.42 -56.98
CA ALA A 370 20.89 19.42 -58.34
C ALA A 370 19.37 19.26 -58.38
N ARG A 371 18.84 18.37 -57.52
CA ARG A 371 17.39 18.17 -57.41
C ARG A 371 16.68 19.39 -56.83
N ARG A 372 17.28 20.08 -55.85
CA ARG A 372 16.73 21.36 -55.35
C ARG A 372 16.80 22.45 -56.40
N ASP A 373 17.93 22.61 -57.07
CA ASP A 373 18.15 23.67 -58.07
C ASP A 373 17.19 23.52 -59.27
N GLN A 374 16.87 22.30 -59.68
CA GLN A 374 15.87 22.05 -60.73
C GLN A 374 14.44 22.37 -60.29
N LEU A 375 14.09 22.05 -59.04
CA LEU A 375 12.73 22.22 -58.54
C LEU A 375 12.44 23.64 -58.04
N ASP A 376 13.46 24.40 -57.64
CA ASP A 376 13.35 25.76 -57.08
C ASP A 376 12.46 26.71 -57.90
N PRO A 377 12.53 26.74 -59.26
CA PRO A 377 11.66 27.61 -60.07
C PRO A 377 10.18 27.21 -60.07
N TYR A 378 9.85 25.98 -59.68
CA TYR A 378 8.52 25.39 -59.79
C TYR A 378 7.77 25.32 -58.46
N VAL A 379 8.44 25.59 -57.34
CA VAL A 379 7.87 25.56 -55.99
C VAL A 379 7.93 26.93 -55.34
N ALA A 380 7.12 27.14 -54.31
CA ALA A 380 7.09 28.41 -53.61
C ALA A 380 8.34 28.52 -52.71
N PRO A 381 8.95 29.71 -52.63
CA PRO A 381 10.14 29.91 -51.78
C PRO A 381 9.80 29.70 -50.31
N ALA A 382 10.78 29.32 -49.49
CA ALA A 382 10.58 29.06 -48.07
C ALA A 382 9.86 30.21 -47.35
N ALA A 383 8.84 29.87 -46.57
CA ALA A 383 8.06 30.83 -45.78
C ALA A 383 8.09 30.48 -44.29
N LEU A 384 8.08 31.51 -43.46
CA LEU A 384 7.95 31.38 -42.01
C LEU A 384 6.46 31.31 -41.65
N LEU A 385 6.07 30.25 -40.94
CA LEU A 385 4.73 30.05 -40.44
C LEU A 385 4.64 30.49 -38.97
N PHE A 386 3.63 31.32 -38.68
CA PHE A 386 3.24 31.71 -37.35
C PHE A 386 1.80 31.26 -37.11
N THR A 387 1.60 30.50 -36.03
CA THR A 387 0.27 30.11 -35.55
C THR A 387 0.09 30.66 -34.14
N ASP A 388 -1.05 31.32 -33.89
CA ASP A 388 -1.41 31.70 -32.52
C ASP A 388 -1.91 30.46 -31.77
N ASP A 389 -1.24 30.12 -30.67
CA ASP A 389 -1.67 29.09 -29.73
C ASP A 389 -2.60 29.73 -28.68
N PRO A 390 -3.92 29.47 -28.69
CA PRO A 390 -4.83 30.00 -27.66
C PRO A 390 -4.51 29.48 -26.25
N GLY A 391 -3.64 28.46 -26.10
CA GLY A 391 -3.16 27.91 -24.83
C GLY A 391 -1.83 28.49 -24.32
N ALA A 392 -1.10 29.27 -25.12
CA ALA A 392 0.21 29.78 -24.71
C ALA A 392 0.12 30.86 -23.60
N GLU A 393 -0.99 31.61 -23.52
CA GLU A 393 -1.25 32.50 -22.39
C GLU A 393 -1.73 31.77 -21.13
N ALA A 394 -2.22 30.52 -21.25
CA ALA A 394 -2.58 29.67 -20.12
C ALA A 394 -1.40 28.83 -19.59
N SER A 395 -0.33 28.69 -20.38
CA SER A 395 0.96 28.13 -19.95
C SER A 395 1.83 29.18 -19.28
N GLY A 396 1.22 29.96 -18.36
CA GLY A 396 2.00 30.52 -17.28
C GLY A 396 2.60 29.33 -16.54
N VAL A 397 3.92 29.13 -16.70
CA VAL A 397 4.72 28.65 -15.57
C VAL A 397 4.27 29.53 -14.42
N VAL A 398 3.41 29.02 -13.53
CA VAL A 398 2.98 29.76 -12.36
C VAL A 398 4.28 30.12 -11.69
N PRO A 399 4.73 31.39 -11.73
CA PRO A 399 5.93 31.73 -10.99
C PRO A 399 5.53 31.38 -9.56
N LEU A 400 6.32 30.53 -8.90
CA LEU A 400 6.20 30.36 -7.46
C LEU A 400 6.42 31.75 -6.88
N THR A 401 5.34 32.53 -6.74
CA THR A 401 5.37 33.85 -6.15
C THR A 401 5.95 33.65 -4.76
N GLY A 402 6.76 34.60 -4.27
CA GLY A 402 7.35 34.49 -2.93
C GLY A 402 6.29 34.19 -1.86
N GLU A 403 5.06 34.64 -2.09
CA GLU A 403 3.89 34.35 -1.26
C GLU A 403 3.48 32.87 -1.24
N GLY A 404 3.53 32.18 -2.39
CA GLY A 404 3.24 30.75 -2.49
C GLY A 404 4.25 29.91 -1.71
N LEU A 405 5.55 30.21 -1.86
CA LEU A 405 6.61 29.55 -1.10
C LEU A 405 6.48 29.78 0.41
N VAL A 406 6.19 31.02 0.84
CA VAL A 406 6.00 31.35 2.26
C VAL A 406 4.81 30.58 2.85
N ARG A 407 3.68 30.45 2.13
CA ARG A 407 2.52 29.66 2.59
C ARG A 407 2.85 28.18 2.71
N VAL A 408 3.53 27.59 1.72
CA VAL A 408 3.93 26.17 1.75
C VAL A 408 4.90 25.91 2.91
N PHE A 409 5.95 26.71 3.04
CA PHE A 409 6.90 26.59 4.16
C PHE A 409 6.22 26.81 5.52
N GLY A 410 5.28 27.76 5.60
CA GLY A 410 4.48 28.00 6.81
C GLY A 410 3.67 26.77 7.23
N VAL A 411 2.97 26.13 6.28
CA VAL A 411 2.18 24.92 6.55
C VAL A 411 3.09 23.76 6.94
N VAL A 412 4.21 23.54 6.24
CA VAL A 412 5.17 22.47 6.57
C VAL A 412 5.75 22.66 7.98
N LEU A 413 6.17 23.89 8.31
CA LEU A 413 6.69 24.21 9.64
C LEU A 413 5.63 24.02 10.73
N LEU A 414 4.40 24.45 10.48
CA LEU A 414 3.28 24.27 11.41
C LEU A 414 3.02 22.78 11.70
N VAL A 415 2.96 21.95 10.65
CA VAL A 415 2.77 20.50 10.81
C VAL A 415 3.95 19.86 11.56
N LEU A 416 5.19 20.28 11.27
CA LEU A 416 6.38 19.81 11.99
C LEU A 416 6.33 20.18 13.49
N VAL A 417 5.96 21.41 13.82
CA VAL A 417 5.84 21.86 15.22
C VAL A 417 4.72 21.10 15.92
N LEU A 418 3.56 20.96 15.29
CA LEU A 418 2.41 20.23 15.84
C LEU A 418 2.77 18.76 16.13
N THR A 419 3.44 18.08 15.18
CA THR A 419 3.85 16.68 15.35
C THR A 419 4.86 16.50 16.48
N VAL A 420 5.81 17.43 16.65
CA VAL A 420 6.74 17.41 17.80
C VAL A 420 5.99 17.63 19.12
N VAL A 421 5.09 18.61 19.20
CA VAL A 421 4.31 18.90 20.41
C VAL A 421 3.45 17.71 20.81
N VAL A 422 2.69 17.13 19.88
CA VAL A 422 1.86 15.94 20.12
C VAL A 422 2.73 14.77 20.59
N SER A 423 3.87 14.52 19.95
CA SER A 423 4.76 13.43 20.34
C SER A 423 5.36 13.61 21.73
N VAL A 424 5.75 14.84 22.10
CA VAL A 424 6.23 15.15 23.46
C VAL A 424 5.10 14.98 24.48
N ALA A 425 3.87 15.39 24.16
CA ALA A 425 2.71 15.21 25.03
C ALA A 425 2.38 13.73 25.25
N VAL A 426 2.28 12.94 24.18
CA VAL A 426 2.07 11.48 24.21
C VAL A 426 3.17 10.79 25.03
N SER A 427 4.43 11.14 24.80
CA SER A 427 5.54 10.58 25.55
C SER A 427 5.48 10.89 27.05
N THR A 428 5.14 12.12 27.42
CA THR A 428 5.11 12.53 28.82
C THR A 428 3.90 11.97 29.57
N ARG A 429 2.75 11.81 28.89
CA ARG A 429 1.52 11.24 29.49
C ARG A 429 1.47 9.72 29.49
N LEU A 430 1.97 9.02 28.46
CA LEU A 430 1.85 7.56 28.38
C LEU A 430 3.14 6.83 28.77
N VAL A 431 4.29 7.25 28.24
CA VAL A 431 5.53 6.46 28.37
C VAL A 431 6.19 6.61 29.74
N ARG A 432 6.14 7.82 30.34
CA ARG A 432 6.75 8.06 31.66
C ARG A 432 6.10 7.25 32.79
N PRO A 433 4.76 7.23 32.96
CA PRO A 433 4.14 6.46 34.04
C PRO A 433 4.35 4.96 33.91
N VAL A 434 4.28 4.41 32.69
CA VAL A 434 4.52 2.97 32.44
C VAL A 434 5.94 2.56 32.81
N ARG A 435 6.93 3.40 32.51
CA ARG A 435 8.32 3.16 32.95
C ARG A 435 8.46 3.24 34.46
N ALA A 436 7.80 4.21 35.12
CA ALA A 436 7.82 4.33 36.57
C ALA A 436 7.22 3.10 37.26
N LEU A 437 6.10 2.56 36.74
CA LEU A 437 5.49 1.31 37.19
C LEU A 437 6.43 0.12 36.97
N THR A 438 7.01 0.00 35.78
CA THR A 438 7.96 -1.08 35.47
C THR A 438 9.17 -1.06 36.41
N ASP A 439 9.71 0.12 36.70
CA ASP A 439 10.83 0.29 37.62
C ASP A 439 10.42 0.02 39.07
N ALA A 440 9.18 0.33 39.47
CA ALA A 440 8.65 -0.02 40.79
C ALA A 440 8.51 -1.54 40.96
N VAL A 441 7.96 -2.24 39.97
CA VAL A 441 7.85 -3.71 39.95
C VAL A 441 9.24 -4.37 40.03
N ARG A 442 10.21 -3.89 39.26
CA ARG A 442 11.59 -4.42 39.30
C ARG A 442 12.23 -4.24 40.67
N ARG A 443 12.09 -3.07 41.29
CA ARG A 443 12.60 -2.80 42.64
C ARG A 443 11.91 -3.66 43.70
N MET A 444 10.61 -3.90 43.56
CA MET A 444 9.87 -4.81 44.43
C MET A 444 10.40 -6.25 44.32
N ARG A 445 10.66 -6.74 43.10
CA ARG A 445 11.25 -8.08 42.88
C ARG A 445 12.62 -8.25 43.52
N GLU A 446 13.41 -7.18 43.59
CA GLU A 446 14.74 -7.18 44.22
C GLU A 446 14.70 -6.99 45.75
N GLY A 447 13.51 -6.85 46.36
CA GLY A 447 13.35 -6.55 47.78
C GLY A 447 13.81 -5.14 48.17
N ARG A 448 14.04 -4.25 47.19
CA ARG A 448 14.64 -2.92 47.35
C ARG A 448 13.66 -1.77 47.11
N GLY A 449 12.43 -1.85 47.60
CA GLY A 449 11.62 -0.61 47.55
C GLY A 449 10.16 -0.71 47.91
N ARG A 450 9.87 -0.16 49.07
CA ARG A 450 8.69 0.66 49.32
C ARG A 450 8.77 1.90 48.43
N SER A 451 8.06 1.92 47.32
CA SER A 451 7.76 3.20 46.67
C SER A 451 6.42 3.11 46.01
N ARG A 452 5.47 3.87 46.56
CA ARG A 452 4.23 4.19 45.87
C ARG A 452 4.57 4.88 44.55
N VAL A 453 3.88 4.48 43.50
CA VAL A 453 3.97 5.16 42.22
C VAL A 453 2.96 6.29 42.25
N GLU A 454 3.45 7.53 42.37
CA GLU A 454 2.60 8.72 42.29
C GLU A 454 2.33 9.05 40.82
N VAL A 455 1.17 8.63 40.32
CA VAL A 455 0.69 9.02 38.99
C VAL A 455 -0.38 10.09 39.17
N ARG A 456 -0.18 11.27 38.57
CA ARG A 456 -1.13 12.40 38.61
C ARG A 456 -2.23 12.31 37.53
N ASP A 457 -2.44 11.13 36.97
CA ASP A 457 -3.34 10.92 35.84
C ASP A 457 -4.59 10.18 36.30
N SER A 458 -5.77 10.58 35.81
CA SER A 458 -7.07 10.02 36.22
C SER A 458 -7.66 9.02 35.21
N GLY A 459 -6.91 8.72 34.15
CA GLY A 459 -7.26 7.68 33.18
C GLY A 459 -6.90 6.26 33.63
N GLU A 460 -6.88 5.32 32.69
CA GLU A 460 -6.61 3.90 32.89
C GLU A 460 -5.23 3.64 33.52
N ILE A 461 -4.25 4.49 33.19
CA ILE A 461 -2.90 4.42 33.76
C ILE A 461 -2.88 4.83 35.24
N GLY A 462 -3.76 5.76 35.64
CA GLY A 462 -3.98 6.11 37.04
C GLY A 462 -4.55 4.94 37.82
N GLN A 463 -5.62 4.33 37.30
CA GLN A 463 -6.24 3.14 37.90
C GLN A 463 -5.24 1.97 38.05
N LEU A 464 -4.39 1.75 37.04
CA LEU A 464 -3.34 0.73 37.11
C LEU A 464 -2.31 1.06 38.20
N ALA A 465 -1.94 2.33 38.36
CA ALA A 465 -1.02 2.75 39.41
C ALA A 465 -1.64 2.60 40.81
N ASP A 466 -2.92 2.91 40.97
CA ASP A 466 -3.65 2.73 42.22
C ASP A 466 -3.76 1.24 42.59
N ALA A 467 -4.16 0.38 41.65
CA ALA A 467 -4.21 -1.06 41.85
C ALA A 467 -2.82 -1.64 42.19
N PHE A 468 -1.75 -1.16 41.55
CA PHE A 468 -0.39 -1.54 41.90
C PHE A 468 -0.02 -1.10 43.32
N ASN A 469 -0.36 0.13 43.71
CA ASN A 469 -0.08 0.66 45.05
C ASN A 469 -0.83 -0.11 46.14
N GLU A 470 -2.09 -0.48 45.89
CA GLU A 470 -2.91 -1.28 46.80
C GLU A 470 -2.31 -2.69 46.99
N MET A 471 -1.95 -3.36 45.89
CA MET A 471 -1.27 -4.66 45.93
C MET A 471 0.06 -4.57 46.69
N ALA A 472 0.86 -3.53 46.43
CA ALA A 472 2.13 -3.32 47.10
C ALA A 472 1.96 -3.16 48.62
N GLU A 473 0.94 -2.41 49.04
CA GLU A 473 0.62 -2.19 50.45
C GLU A 473 0.09 -3.46 51.13
N HIS A 474 -0.73 -4.24 50.43
CA HIS A 474 -1.21 -5.53 50.93
C HIS A 474 -0.05 -6.52 51.14
N LEU A 475 0.84 -6.65 50.16
CA LEU A 475 2.04 -7.49 50.29
C LEU A 475 2.94 -7.04 51.44
N GLU A 476 3.11 -5.72 51.63
CA GLU A 476 3.90 -5.19 52.73
C GLU A 476 3.29 -5.53 54.10
N ARG A 477 1.95 -5.46 54.23
CA ARG A 477 1.23 -5.88 55.44
C ARG A 477 1.45 -7.36 55.74
N LEU A 478 1.30 -8.23 54.75
CA LEU A 478 1.54 -9.68 54.89
C LEU A 478 2.98 -9.99 55.29
N GLU A 479 3.95 -9.35 54.64
CA GLU A 479 5.37 -9.52 54.93
C GLU A 479 5.71 -9.06 56.36
N LYS A 480 5.12 -7.95 56.82
CA LYS A 480 5.26 -7.45 58.20
C LYS A 480 4.64 -8.42 59.21
N GLN A 481 3.44 -8.94 58.95
CA GLN A 481 2.76 -9.93 59.78
C GLN A 481 3.57 -11.23 59.87
N ARG A 482 4.09 -11.74 58.74
CA ARG A 482 4.97 -12.90 58.70
C ARG A 482 6.22 -12.69 59.56
N ARG A 483 6.89 -11.54 59.44
CA ARG A 483 8.10 -11.24 60.24
C ARG A 483 7.79 -11.13 61.72
N ALA A 484 6.68 -10.51 62.10
CA ALA A 484 6.22 -10.46 63.48
C ALA A 484 5.99 -11.88 64.02
N MET A 485 5.23 -12.71 63.30
CA MET A 485 4.99 -14.11 63.67
C MET A 485 6.30 -14.90 63.87
N VAL A 486 7.25 -14.81 62.95
CA VAL A 486 8.54 -15.52 63.08
C VAL A 486 9.31 -15.03 64.31
N SER A 487 9.27 -13.72 64.60
CA SER A 487 9.90 -13.15 65.78
C SER A 487 9.26 -13.66 67.07
N ASP A 488 7.93 -13.68 67.13
CA ASP A 488 7.15 -14.08 68.30
C ASP A 488 7.31 -15.57 68.59
N VAL A 489 7.21 -16.43 67.55
CA VAL A 489 7.52 -17.86 67.64
C VAL A 489 8.92 -18.10 68.20
N SER A 490 9.92 -17.38 67.68
CA SER A 490 11.31 -17.52 68.13
C SER A 490 11.47 -17.14 69.60
N HIS A 491 10.68 -16.20 70.11
CA HIS A 491 10.74 -15.76 71.49
C HIS A 491 10.10 -16.80 72.44
N GLU A 492 8.91 -17.29 72.09
CA GLU A 492 8.15 -18.24 72.90
C GLU A 492 8.82 -19.62 72.97
N LEU A 493 9.51 -20.06 71.91
CA LEU A 493 10.28 -21.32 71.94
C LEU A 493 11.61 -21.19 72.69
N ARG A 494 12.29 -20.03 72.59
CA ARG A 494 13.63 -19.85 73.20
C ARG A 494 13.60 -19.91 74.72
N THR A 495 12.58 -19.35 75.34
CA THR A 495 12.44 -19.31 76.79
C THR A 495 12.43 -20.71 77.43
N PRO A 496 11.53 -21.62 77.05
CA PRO A 496 11.49 -22.96 77.62
C PRO A 496 12.70 -23.80 77.26
N LEU A 497 13.22 -23.68 76.04
CA LEU A 497 14.47 -24.32 75.66
C LEU A 497 15.67 -23.86 76.51
N SER A 498 15.73 -22.57 76.86
CA SER A 498 16.78 -22.03 77.72
C SER A 498 16.66 -22.52 79.16
N ASN A 499 15.42 -22.65 79.66
CA ASN A 499 15.16 -23.22 80.98
C ASN A 499 15.55 -24.70 81.05
N LEU A 500 15.09 -25.51 80.09
CA LEU A 500 15.46 -26.91 79.94
C LEU A 500 16.99 -27.07 79.92
N ARG A 501 17.65 -26.29 79.06
CA ARG A 501 19.11 -26.35 78.93
C ARG A 501 19.81 -25.96 80.23
N GLY A 502 19.40 -24.87 80.87
CA GLY A 502 20.03 -24.39 82.11
C GLY A 502 19.93 -25.40 83.25
N TRP A 503 18.78 -26.07 83.41
CA TRP A 503 18.62 -27.14 84.41
C TRP A 503 19.44 -28.39 84.08
N LEU A 504 19.49 -28.79 82.81
CA LEU A 504 20.28 -29.94 82.37
C LEU A 504 21.80 -29.68 82.49
N GLU A 505 22.26 -28.48 82.15
CA GLU A 505 23.66 -28.03 82.35
C GLU A 505 24.01 -28.00 83.84
N ALA A 506 23.16 -27.40 84.69
CA ALA A 506 23.38 -27.36 86.13
C ALA A 506 23.44 -28.76 86.76
N ALA A 507 22.64 -29.70 86.24
CA ALA A 507 22.68 -31.09 86.67
C ALA A 507 23.93 -31.82 86.19
N GLN A 508 24.35 -31.59 84.94
CA GLN A 508 25.57 -32.16 84.38
C GLN A 508 26.83 -31.70 85.13
N ASP A 509 26.87 -30.43 85.52
CA ASP A 509 27.99 -29.83 86.26
C ASP A 509 27.97 -30.18 87.76
N GLY A 510 26.98 -30.94 88.23
CA GLY A 510 26.82 -31.33 89.63
C GLY A 510 26.42 -30.18 90.56
N VAL A 511 25.95 -29.06 90.01
CA VAL A 511 25.49 -27.87 90.75
C VAL A 511 24.06 -28.05 91.27
N ALA A 512 23.24 -28.89 90.62
CA ALA A 512 21.87 -29.20 91.01
C ALA A 512 21.52 -30.69 90.83
N ASP A 513 20.81 -31.30 91.77
CA ASP A 513 20.36 -32.71 91.63
C ASP A 513 19.06 -32.81 90.83
N LEU A 514 18.92 -33.82 89.97
CA LEU A 514 17.66 -34.14 89.27
C LEU A 514 16.78 -35.04 90.14
N ASP A 515 16.05 -34.44 91.07
CA ASP A 515 15.02 -35.13 91.86
C ASP A 515 13.69 -35.26 91.07
N ARG A 516 12.72 -35.98 91.65
CA ARG A 516 11.41 -36.21 91.03
C ARG A 516 10.67 -34.90 90.72
N GLU A 517 10.84 -33.87 91.55
CA GLU A 517 10.20 -32.57 91.36
C GLU A 517 10.78 -31.84 90.15
N ARG A 518 12.12 -31.75 90.05
CA ARG A 518 12.81 -31.13 88.91
C ARG A 518 12.62 -31.90 87.62
N MET A 519 12.63 -33.23 87.66
CA MET A 519 12.26 -34.07 86.51
C MET A 519 10.82 -33.78 86.05
N GLY A 520 9.88 -33.62 87.00
CA GLY A 520 8.52 -33.19 86.69
C GLY A 520 8.45 -31.82 86.02
N MET A 521 9.27 -30.86 86.46
CA MET A 521 9.38 -29.54 85.82
C MET A 521 9.92 -29.62 84.38
N LEU A 522 10.97 -30.42 84.13
CA LEU A 522 11.53 -30.60 82.78
C LEU A 522 10.54 -31.27 81.82
N VAL A 523 9.83 -32.30 82.30
CA VAL A 523 8.76 -32.95 81.52
C VAL A 523 7.64 -31.95 81.22
N GLY A 524 7.22 -31.16 82.22
CA GLY A 524 6.23 -30.11 82.02
C GLY A 524 6.62 -29.08 80.96
N GLU A 525 7.90 -28.67 80.95
CA GLU A 525 8.42 -27.72 79.96
C GLU A 525 8.50 -28.33 78.55
N THR A 526 8.74 -29.65 78.45
CA THR A 526 8.75 -30.37 77.17
C THR A 526 7.33 -30.51 76.61
N LEU A 527 6.35 -30.82 77.46
CA LEU A 527 4.94 -30.87 77.07
C LEU A 527 4.43 -29.50 76.63
N LEU A 528 4.80 -28.43 77.35
CA LEU A 528 4.48 -27.06 76.93
C LEU A 528 5.07 -26.72 75.55
N LEU A 529 6.32 -27.12 75.29
CA LEU A 529 6.94 -26.94 73.97
C LEU A 529 6.19 -27.69 72.88
N GLN A 530 5.73 -28.92 73.16
CA GLN A 530 4.92 -29.70 72.23
C GLN A 530 3.59 -29.00 71.93
N ASP A 531 2.87 -28.55 72.96
CA ASP A 531 1.61 -27.81 72.81
C ASP A 531 1.81 -26.55 71.95
N ILE A 532 2.90 -25.79 72.16
CA ILE A 532 3.22 -24.60 71.35
C ILE A 532 3.45 -24.99 69.88
N VAL A 533 4.15 -26.08 69.61
CA VAL A 533 4.43 -26.51 68.23
C VAL A 533 3.15 -26.96 67.53
N ASP A 534 2.30 -27.74 68.20
CA ASP A 534 1.04 -28.21 67.67
C ASP A 534 0.07 -27.04 67.40
N ASP A 535 -0.02 -26.09 68.34
CA ASP A 535 -0.78 -24.83 68.21
C ASP A 535 -0.32 -24.01 66.99
N LEU A 536 1.00 -23.91 66.77
CA LEU A 536 1.56 -23.20 65.62
C LEU A 536 1.29 -23.91 64.30
N GLN A 537 1.30 -25.24 64.29
CA GLN A 537 0.97 -26.01 63.11
C GLN A 537 -0.50 -25.83 62.73
N ASP A 538 -1.42 -25.94 63.70
CA ASP A 538 -2.85 -25.72 63.48
C ASP A 538 -3.11 -24.31 62.95
N LEU A 539 -2.46 -23.29 63.53
CA LEU A 539 -2.59 -21.91 63.09
C LEU A 539 -2.03 -21.68 61.68
N ALA A 540 -0.89 -22.28 61.35
CA ALA A 540 -0.29 -22.18 60.01
C ALA A 540 -1.14 -22.90 58.94
N LEU A 541 -1.76 -24.03 59.29
CA LEU A 541 -2.68 -24.74 58.41
C LEU A 541 -3.97 -23.95 58.21
N ALA A 542 -4.50 -23.30 59.26
CA ALA A 542 -5.67 -22.44 59.17
C ALA A 542 -5.40 -21.21 58.28
N ASP A 543 -4.27 -20.52 58.47
CA ASP A 543 -3.86 -19.37 57.63
C ASP A 543 -3.70 -19.71 56.16
N ALA A 544 -3.21 -20.91 55.88
CA ALA A 544 -3.05 -21.39 54.52
C ALA A 544 -4.38 -21.86 53.89
N GLY A 545 -5.49 -21.83 54.63
CA GLY A 545 -6.77 -22.40 54.22
C GLY A 545 -6.71 -23.92 54.01
N LYS A 546 -5.73 -24.59 54.63
CA LYS A 546 -5.46 -26.03 54.47
C LYS A 546 -5.97 -26.88 55.62
N LEU A 547 -6.43 -26.26 56.71
CA LEU A 547 -7.03 -26.97 57.83
C LEU A 547 -8.40 -27.52 57.39
N ARG A 548 -8.48 -28.84 57.19
CA ARG A 548 -9.73 -29.53 56.82
C ARG A 548 -10.44 -29.97 58.09
N LEU A 549 -11.72 -29.59 58.21
CA LEU A 549 -12.61 -30.11 59.24
C LEU A 549 -13.15 -31.48 58.83
N SER A 550 -13.34 -32.35 59.82
CA SER A 550 -14.08 -33.60 59.66
C SER A 550 -15.43 -33.49 60.40
N PRO A 551 -16.44 -32.83 59.81
CA PRO A 551 -17.71 -32.58 60.48
C PRO A 551 -18.48 -33.89 60.73
N GLU A 552 -18.93 -34.08 61.96
CA GLU A 552 -19.81 -35.16 62.40
C GLU A 552 -20.92 -34.60 63.32
N PRO A 553 -22.06 -35.29 63.50
CA PRO A 553 -23.04 -34.91 64.50
C PRO A 553 -22.47 -35.05 65.92
N VAL A 554 -22.37 -33.93 66.65
CA VAL A 554 -21.82 -33.86 67.99
C VAL A 554 -22.86 -33.31 68.96
N ASP A 555 -23.11 -34.02 70.05
CA ASP A 555 -23.86 -33.49 71.19
C ASP A 555 -22.96 -32.54 72.00
N ALA A 556 -23.25 -31.24 71.91
CA ALA A 556 -22.48 -30.19 72.58
C ALA A 556 -22.54 -30.31 74.12
N GLY A 557 -23.65 -30.81 74.68
CA GLY A 557 -23.79 -31.03 76.12
C GLY A 557 -22.87 -32.14 76.61
N ALA A 558 -22.91 -33.30 75.95
CA ALA A 558 -22.03 -34.42 76.25
C ALA A 558 -20.54 -34.08 76.06
N LEU A 559 -20.21 -33.28 75.04
CA LEU A 559 -18.85 -32.81 74.82
C LEU A 559 -18.36 -31.90 75.96
N VAL A 560 -19.19 -30.93 76.38
CA VAL A 560 -18.85 -30.04 77.50
C VAL A 560 -18.66 -30.84 78.79
N GLU A 561 -19.54 -31.79 79.08
CA GLU A 561 -19.43 -32.63 80.27
C GLU A 561 -18.13 -33.45 80.26
N GLN A 562 -17.79 -34.07 79.11
CA GLN A 562 -16.52 -34.77 78.92
C GLN A 562 -15.30 -33.87 79.20
N VAL A 563 -15.30 -32.64 78.67
CA VAL A 563 -14.18 -31.70 78.85
C VAL A 563 -14.10 -31.22 80.30
N VAL A 564 -15.22 -30.91 80.94
CA VAL A 564 -15.30 -30.51 82.35
C VAL A 564 -14.79 -31.62 83.26
N ASP A 565 -15.22 -32.86 83.04
CA ASP A 565 -14.81 -34.03 83.82
C ASP A 565 -13.30 -34.26 83.77
N SER A 566 -12.69 -34.06 82.59
CA SER A 566 -11.23 -34.16 82.42
C SER A 566 -10.46 -33.13 83.25
N GLN A 567 -11.06 -31.98 83.60
CA GLN A 567 -10.42 -30.89 84.34
C GLN A 567 -10.83 -30.81 85.82
N ARG A 568 -11.80 -31.62 86.28
CA ARG A 568 -12.29 -31.59 87.67
C ARG A 568 -11.17 -31.76 88.70
N LEU A 569 -10.27 -32.73 88.50
CA LEU A 569 -9.18 -33.00 89.44
C LEU A 569 -8.21 -31.82 89.53
N ARG A 570 -7.92 -31.17 88.39
CA ARG A 570 -7.07 -29.98 88.32
C ARG A 570 -7.71 -28.77 89.00
N ALA A 571 -8.99 -28.55 88.76
CA ALA A 571 -9.75 -27.48 89.41
C ALA A 571 -9.79 -27.66 90.94
N ALA A 572 -10.09 -28.87 91.40
CA ALA A 572 -10.09 -29.20 92.83
C ALA A 572 -8.70 -29.02 93.48
N GLY A 573 -7.63 -29.46 92.80
CA GLY A 573 -6.26 -29.25 93.25
C GLY A 573 -5.85 -27.78 93.34
N ALA A 574 -6.48 -26.91 92.53
CA ALA A 574 -6.31 -25.46 92.56
C ALA A 574 -7.25 -24.75 93.53
N GLY A 575 -8.16 -25.45 94.22
CA GLY A 575 -9.15 -24.86 95.13
C GLY A 575 -10.30 -24.13 94.42
N LEU A 576 -10.59 -24.49 93.17
CA LEU A 576 -11.65 -23.91 92.35
C LEU A 576 -12.87 -24.82 92.27
N ARG A 577 -14.06 -24.22 92.21
CA ARG A 577 -15.32 -24.92 91.95
C ARG A 577 -15.59 -24.92 90.44
N LEU A 578 -15.56 -26.08 89.81
CA LEU A 578 -15.90 -26.26 88.40
C LEU A 578 -17.31 -26.84 88.27
N VAL A 579 -18.18 -26.16 87.53
CA VAL A 579 -19.59 -26.51 87.37
C VAL A 579 -19.92 -26.66 85.88
N ALA A 580 -20.55 -27.77 85.51
CA ALA A 580 -21.23 -27.91 84.22
C ALA A 580 -22.72 -27.66 84.44
N GLU A 581 -23.29 -26.70 83.74
CA GLU A 581 -24.73 -26.41 83.77
C GLU A 581 -25.35 -26.85 82.44
N ALA A 582 -26.33 -27.76 82.51
CA ALA A 582 -27.20 -28.03 81.36
C ALA A 582 -28.08 -26.80 81.11
N GLY A 583 -28.20 -26.35 79.86
CA GLY A 583 -29.13 -25.28 79.50
C GLY A 583 -30.58 -25.64 79.85
N ASP A 584 -31.39 -24.62 80.15
CA ASP A 584 -32.77 -24.75 80.66
C ASP A 584 -33.77 -25.40 79.68
N GLU A 585 -33.35 -25.71 78.44
CA GLU A 585 -34.14 -26.48 77.46
C GLU A 585 -33.53 -27.88 77.28
N ALA A 586 -34.22 -28.88 77.81
CA ALA A 586 -33.86 -30.30 77.82
C ALA A 586 -33.91 -30.99 76.44
N GLY A 587 -33.23 -30.43 75.43
CA GLY A 587 -33.01 -31.06 74.13
C GLY A 587 -31.52 -31.31 73.89
N GLU A 588 -31.17 -32.46 73.30
CA GLU A 588 -29.82 -32.72 72.80
C GLU A 588 -29.42 -31.60 71.81
N VAL A 589 -28.40 -30.82 72.16
CA VAL A 589 -27.86 -29.77 71.30
C VAL A 589 -26.89 -30.44 70.32
N VAL A 590 -27.44 -31.06 69.29
CA VAL A 590 -26.63 -31.71 68.24
C VAL A 590 -26.21 -30.68 67.21
N VAL A 591 -24.89 -30.52 67.03
CA VAL A 591 -24.26 -29.64 66.05
C VAL A 591 -23.42 -30.47 65.08
N VAL A 592 -23.46 -30.16 63.78
CA VAL A 592 -22.57 -30.78 62.79
C VAL A 592 -21.21 -30.06 62.83
N ALA A 593 -20.21 -30.69 63.44
CA ALA A 593 -18.91 -30.09 63.69
C ALA A 593 -17.79 -31.13 63.82
N ASP A 594 -16.54 -30.70 63.72
CA ASP A 594 -15.41 -31.55 64.03
C ASP A 594 -15.25 -31.69 65.55
N ARG A 595 -15.59 -32.88 66.08
CA ARG A 595 -15.56 -33.17 67.51
C ARG A 595 -14.21 -32.90 68.16
N THR A 596 -13.11 -33.24 67.48
CA THR A 596 -11.76 -33.06 68.03
C THR A 596 -11.45 -31.58 68.18
N ARG A 597 -11.83 -30.77 67.17
CA ARG A 597 -11.63 -29.33 67.19
C ARG A 597 -12.54 -28.62 68.19
N LEU A 598 -13.78 -29.09 68.39
CA LEU A 598 -14.65 -28.56 69.44
C LEU A 598 -14.13 -28.87 70.85
N VAL A 599 -13.61 -30.07 71.09
CA VAL A 599 -12.92 -30.39 72.35
C VAL A 599 -11.75 -29.44 72.60
N GLN A 600 -10.97 -29.13 71.55
CA GLN A 600 -9.87 -28.16 71.61
C GLN A 600 -10.37 -26.74 71.95
N VAL A 601 -11.47 -26.28 71.33
CA VAL A 601 -12.08 -24.98 71.61
C VAL A 601 -12.49 -24.86 73.08
N VAL A 602 -13.29 -25.81 73.58
CA VAL A 602 -13.77 -25.78 74.97
C VAL A 602 -12.61 -25.96 75.96
N GLY A 603 -11.66 -26.83 75.63
CA GLY A 603 -10.45 -27.06 76.43
C GLY A 603 -9.60 -25.80 76.57
N ASN A 604 -9.41 -25.03 75.49
CA ASN A 604 -8.66 -23.78 75.51
C ASN A 604 -9.35 -22.71 76.35
N LEU A 605 -10.67 -22.54 76.21
CA LEU A 605 -11.44 -21.58 76.99
C LEU A 605 -11.45 -21.96 78.48
N LEU A 606 -11.72 -23.23 78.80
CA LEU A 606 -11.76 -23.73 80.16
C LEU A 606 -10.38 -23.67 80.83
N GLY A 607 -9.31 -24.00 80.10
CA GLY A 607 -7.94 -23.87 80.58
C GLY A 607 -7.58 -22.43 80.93
N ASN A 608 -8.10 -21.45 80.15
CA ASN A 608 -7.90 -20.03 80.44
C ASN A 608 -8.67 -19.59 81.69
N ALA A 609 -9.95 -19.97 81.81
CA ALA A 609 -10.78 -19.71 82.98
C ALA A 609 -10.16 -20.26 84.27
N LEU A 610 -9.67 -21.51 84.26
CA LEU A 610 -9.03 -22.12 85.43
C LEU A 610 -7.70 -21.45 85.80
N ARG A 611 -6.94 -20.94 84.83
CA ARG A 611 -5.67 -20.25 85.07
C ARG A 611 -5.86 -18.86 85.68
N HIS A 612 -6.91 -18.15 85.26
CA HIS A 612 -7.14 -16.74 85.61
C HIS A 612 -8.13 -16.53 86.77
N THR A 613 -8.63 -17.62 87.34
CA THR A 613 -9.46 -17.61 88.53
C THR A 613 -8.63 -17.93 89.78
N PRO A 614 -8.44 -16.98 90.72
CA PRO A 614 -7.81 -17.28 92.00
C PRO A 614 -8.76 -18.04 92.93
N ALA A 615 -8.21 -18.86 93.82
CA ALA A 615 -9.01 -19.54 94.84
C ALA A 615 -9.35 -18.61 96.02
N PRO A 616 -10.57 -18.68 96.58
CA PRO A 616 -11.71 -19.46 96.11
C PRO A 616 -12.41 -18.78 94.91
N GLY A 617 -12.71 -19.54 93.86
CA GLY A 617 -13.40 -19.04 92.67
C GLY A 617 -14.21 -20.12 91.96
N THR A 618 -15.08 -19.71 91.06
CA THR A 618 -15.97 -20.61 90.30
C THR A 618 -15.74 -20.45 88.81
N VAL A 619 -15.72 -21.57 88.09
CA VAL A 619 -15.79 -21.62 86.62
C VAL A 619 -17.03 -22.42 86.25
N THR A 620 -17.89 -21.85 85.43
CA THR A 620 -19.12 -22.45 84.94
C THR A 620 -19.04 -22.63 83.44
N VAL A 621 -19.35 -23.84 82.96
CA VAL A 621 -19.47 -24.13 81.52
C VAL A 621 -20.91 -24.53 81.22
N ARG A 622 -21.53 -23.87 80.25
CA ARG A 622 -22.91 -24.13 79.83
C ARG A 622 -22.97 -24.36 78.33
N ALA A 623 -23.74 -25.37 77.90
CA ALA A 623 -24.14 -25.55 76.52
C ALA A 623 -25.66 -25.41 76.42
N ARG A 624 -26.13 -24.59 75.47
CA ARG A 624 -27.56 -24.38 75.22
C ARG A 624 -27.83 -24.13 73.74
N ARG A 625 -29.07 -24.32 73.31
CA ARG A 625 -29.54 -23.86 72.01
C ARG A 625 -30.10 -22.44 72.16
N SER A 626 -29.76 -21.53 71.26
CA SER A 626 -30.32 -20.17 71.20
C SER A 626 -30.43 -19.77 69.74
N ASP A 627 -31.58 -19.24 69.32
CA ASP A 627 -31.76 -18.63 68.00
C ASP A 627 -31.37 -19.51 66.79
N GLY A 628 -31.48 -20.83 66.93
CA GLY A 628 -31.08 -21.78 65.86
C GLY A 628 -29.59 -22.10 65.81
N GLU A 629 -28.82 -21.69 66.83
CA GLU A 629 -27.39 -21.95 67.00
C GLU A 629 -27.13 -22.76 68.28
N ALA A 630 -26.03 -23.51 68.30
CA ALA A 630 -25.45 -24.08 69.50
C ALA A 630 -24.55 -23.02 70.18
N VAL A 631 -24.85 -22.71 71.44
CA VAL A 631 -24.14 -21.71 72.24
C VAL A 631 -23.40 -22.40 73.38
N VAL A 632 -22.08 -22.24 73.42
CA VAL A 632 -21.22 -22.72 74.51
C VAL A 632 -20.63 -21.52 75.24
N GLU A 633 -20.93 -21.40 76.53
CA GLU A 633 -20.48 -20.32 77.41
C GLU A 633 -19.49 -20.87 78.44
N VAL A 634 -18.33 -20.23 78.58
CA VAL A 634 -17.36 -20.48 79.65
C VAL A 634 -17.23 -19.21 80.46
N SER A 635 -17.73 -19.22 81.69
CA SER A 635 -17.76 -18.08 82.60
C SER A 635 -16.89 -18.34 83.82
N ASP A 636 -16.09 -17.37 84.22
CA ASP A 636 -15.24 -17.43 85.40
C ASP A 636 -15.46 -16.25 86.34
N THR A 637 -15.14 -16.42 87.63
CA THR A 637 -15.14 -15.34 88.64
C THR A 637 -13.72 -14.83 88.90
N GLY A 638 -12.90 -14.77 87.86
CA GLY A 638 -11.48 -14.47 87.93
C GLY A 638 -11.15 -12.98 87.96
N VAL A 639 -9.92 -12.66 87.59
CA VAL A 639 -9.39 -11.28 87.63
C VAL A 639 -10.04 -10.33 86.60
N GLY A 640 -10.73 -10.87 85.60
CA GLY A 640 -11.27 -10.11 84.48
C GLY A 640 -10.19 -9.55 83.54
N ILE A 641 -10.62 -8.91 82.47
CA ILE A 641 -9.80 -8.34 81.40
C ILE A 641 -10.13 -6.84 81.28
N PRO A 642 -9.14 -5.94 81.23
CA PRO A 642 -9.35 -4.53 80.99
C PRO A 642 -10.07 -4.25 79.67
N ALA A 643 -10.88 -3.18 79.61
CA ALA A 643 -11.66 -2.87 78.41
C ALA A 643 -10.78 -2.53 77.20
N GLU A 644 -9.60 -1.94 77.42
CA GLU A 644 -8.60 -1.67 76.39
C GLU A 644 -8.00 -2.95 75.76
N ASP A 645 -8.08 -4.06 76.48
CA ASP A 645 -7.45 -5.33 76.12
C ASP A 645 -8.43 -6.26 75.37
N LEU A 646 -9.74 -6.11 75.60
CA LEU A 646 -10.80 -6.92 74.99
C LEU A 646 -10.72 -7.04 73.45
N PRO A 647 -10.43 -5.97 72.67
CA PRO A 647 -10.32 -6.09 71.21
C PRO A 647 -9.16 -6.97 70.74
N HIS A 648 -8.17 -7.21 71.62
CA HIS A 648 -6.90 -7.84 71.28
C HIS A 648 -6.76 -9.25 71.84
N VAL A 649 -7.70 -9.74 72.65
CA VAL A 649 -7.55 -11.05 73.34
C VAL A 649 -7.46 -12.24 72.39
N PHE A 650 -7.99 -12.10 71.18
CA PHE A 650 -7.92 -13.11 70.11
C PHE A 650 -6.74 -12.91 69.17
N ASP A 651 -5.93 -11.86 69.37
CA ASP A 651 -4.68 -11.66 68.64
C ASP A 651 -3.65 -12.71 69.07
N ARG A 652 -2.78 -13.09 68.12
CA ARG A 652 -1.75 -14.11 68.36
C ARG A 652 -0.71 -13.62 69.35
N PHE A 653 -0.30 -14.50 70.25
CA PHE A 653 0.70 -14.21 71.29
C PHE A 653 0.30 -13.05 72.21
N TRP A 654 -0.97 -12.65 72.18
CA TRP A 654 -1.45 -11.54 72.99
C TRP A 654 -1.58 -11.96 74.45
N ARG A 655 -1.14 -11.08 75.36
CA ARG A 655 -1.17 -11.25 76.81
C ARG A 655 -1.35 -9.89 77.48
N ALA A 656 -2.30 -9.78 78.42
CA ALA A 656 -2.59 -8.55 79.17
C ALA A 656 -1.38 -8.04 79.99
N ASP A 657 -0.58 -8.93 80.58
CA ASP A 657 0.52 -8.55 81.46
C ASP A 657 1.87 -9.12 80.97
N LYS A 658 2.68 -8.26 80.34
CA LYS A 658 4.00 -8.62 79.77
C LYS A 658 5.10 -8.79 80.82
N SER A 659 4.85 -8.39 82.07
CA SER A 659 5.88 -8.23 83.11
C SER A 659 5.90 -9.31 84.18
N ARG A 660 4.78 -10.03 84.41
CA ARG A 660 4.65 -11.00 85.50
C ARG A 660 4.98 -12.44 85.09
N ASN A 661 6.10 -12.91 85.63
CA ASN A 661 6.54 -14.28 85.88
C ASN A 661 6.14 -15.37 84.84
N ARG A 662 7.13 -15.79 84.05
CA ARG A 662 7.11 -16.91 83.08
C ARG A 662 6.62 -18.25 83.63
N ARG A 663 6.48 -18.38 84.95
CA ARG A 663 6.14 -19.62 85.66
C ARG A 663 4.64 -19.99 85.66
N THR A 664 3.76 -19.13 85.14
CA THR A 664 2.28 -19.35 85.17
C THR A 664 1.56 -19.16 83.84
N GLY A 665 2.24 -18.72 82.79
CA GLY A 665 1.59 -18.22 81.56
C GLY A 665 1.53 -19.21 80.40
N GLY A 666 0.43 -19.20 79.65
CA GLY A 666 0.28 -19.93 78.39
C GLY A 666 0.90 -19.22 77.19
N SER A 667 0.87 -19.89 76.03
CA SER A 667 1.48 -19.45 74.76
C SER A 667 0.87 -18.17 74.17
N GLY A 668 -0.32 -17.76 74.61
CA GLY A 668 -1.09 -16.69 73.97
C GLY A 668 -1.64 -17.08 72.60
N LEU A 669 -1.58 -18.37 72.23
CA LEU A 669 -2.15 -18.89 70.97
C LEU A 669 -3.55 -19.46 71.14
N GLY A 670 -3.90 -19.95 72.33
CA GLY A 670 -5.15 -20.67 72.57
C GLY A 670 -6.42 -19.93 72.16
N LEU A 671 -6.54 -18.63 72.48
CA LEU A 671 -7.72 -17.83 72.08
C LEU A 671 -7.74 -17.53 70.58
N ALA A 672 -6.58 -17.31 69.94
CA ALA A 672 -6.50 -17.14 68.49
C ALA A 672 -6.89 -18.44 67.75
N ILE A 673 -6.57 -19.60 68.31
CA ILE A 673 -6.99 -20.91 67.81
C ILE A 673 -8.50 -21.09 67.98
N VAL A 674 -9.05 -20.74 69.15
CA VAL A 674 -10.51 -20.77 69.37
C VAL A 674 -11.23 -19.98 68.29
N ARG A 675 -10.79 -18.74 68.03
CA ARG A 675 -11.39 -17.89 67.01
C ARG A 675 -11.34 -18.54 65.62
N ASN A 676 -10.17 -18.98 65.16
CA ASN A 676 -10.03 -19.63 63.85
C ASN A 676 -10.87 -20.90 63.71
N LEU A 677 -10.86 -21.77 64.73
CA LEU A 677 -11.62 -23.02 64.69
C LEU A 677 -13.13 -22.74 64.65
N VAL A 678 -13.62 -21.79 65.45
CA VAL A 678 -15.04 -21.41 65.44
C VAL A 678 -15.44 -20.77 64.10
N GLU A 679 -14.61 -19.88 63.55
CA GLU A 679 -14.84 -19.27 62.23
C GLU A 679 -14.84 -20.32 61.11
N LEU A 680 -13.96 -21.34 61.15
CA LEU A 680 -13.96 -22.46 60.20
C LEU A 680 -15.23 -23.32 60.27
N HIS A 681 -15.88 -23.39 61.44
CA HIS A 681 -17.18 -24.04 61.60
C HIS A 681 -18.37 -23.13 61.19
N GLY A 682 -18.09 -21.91 60.69
CA GLY A 682 -19.12 -20.93 60.32
C GLY A 682 -19.75 -20.22 61.52
N GLY A 683 -19.12 -20.28 62.70
CA GLY A 683 -19.60 -19.68 63.94
C GLY A 683 -18.95 -18.35 64.30
N SER A 684 -19.24 -17.86 65.51
CA SER A 684 -18.61 -16.66 66.09
C SER A 684 -18.23 -16.87 67.55
N VAL A 685 -17.19 -16.15 68.01
CA VAL A 685 -16.77 -16.12 69.42
C VAL A 685 -16.78 -14.68 69.92
N ALA A 686 -17.31 -14.48 71.13
CA ALA A 686 -17.37 -13.19 71.80
C ALA A 686 -16.82 -13.31 73.23
N VAL A 687 -16.41 -12.17 73.79
CA VAL A 687 -15.91 -12.06 75.16
C VAL A 687 -16.56 -10.87 75.85
N GLU A 688 -17.00 -11.09 77.09
CA GLU A 688 -17.46 -10.05 78.00
C GLU A 688 -16.67 -10.19 79.29
N SER A 689 -16.09 -9.10 79.80
CA SER A 689 -15.26 -9.15 81.00
C SER A 689 -15.29 -7.83 81.74
N THR A 690 -15.32 -7.93 83.07
CA THR A 690 -15.16 -6.77 83.97
C THR A 690 -14.04 -7.09 84.94
N VAL A 691 -13.08 -6.16 85.07
CA VAL A 691 -11.94 -6.32 85.98
C VAL A 691 -12.44 -6.54 87.41
N GLY A 692 -12.03 -7.65 88.01
CA GLY A 692 -12.39 -8.07 89.36
C GLY A 692 -13.73 -8.82 89.51
N GLU A 693 -14.54 -8.92 88.45
CA GLU A 693 -15.78 -9.70 88.45
C GLU A 693 -15.64 -11.04 87.71
N GLY A 694 -14.83 -11.06 86.64
CA GLY A 694 -14.53 -12.26 85.87
C GLY A 694 -14.71 -12.09 84.37
N THR A 695 -14.66 -13.20 83.63
CA THR A 695 -14.75 -13.22 82.16
C THR A 695 -15.74 -14.27 81.69
N THR A 696 -16.51 -13.95 80.66
CA THR A 696 -17.39 -14.89 79.96
C THR A 696 -17.04 -14.93 78.48
N PHE A 697 -16.62 -16.10 78.00
CA PHE A 697 -16.45 -16.37 76.58
C PHE A 697 -17.68 -17.09 76.05
N THR A 698 -18.22 -16.61 74.92
CA THR A 698 -19.41 -17.19 74.28
C THR A 698 -19.06 -17.62 72.86
N VAL A 699 -19.18 -18.92 72.59
CA VAL A 699 -19.02 -19.52 71.25
C VAL A 699 -20.42 -19.83 70.69
N ARG A 700 -20.69 -19.40 69.47
CA ARG A 700 -21.93 -19.66 68.73
C ARG A 700 -21.62 -20.43 67.46
N LEU A 701 -22.32 -21.54 67.22
CA LEU A 701 -22.12 -22.41 66.06
C LEU A 701 -23.45 -22.71 65.35
N PRO A 702 -23.51 -22.69 64.02
CA PRO A 702 -24.70 -23.10 63.28
C PRO A 702 -24.92 -24.62 63.44
N LEU A 703 -26.17 -25.05 63.68
CA LEU A 703 -26.48 -26.45 63.95
C LEU A 703 -26.20 -27.41 62.78
N GLU A 704 -26.35 -26.92 61.55
CA GLU A 704 -26.13 -27.68 60.32
C GLU A 704 -24.65 -27.72 59.86
N GLY A 705 -23.75 -27.07 60.60
CA GLY A 705 -22.34 -26.94 60.24
C GLY A 705 -22.10 -25.97 59.06
N PRO A 706 -20.85 -25.81 58.59
CA PRO A 706 -20.59 -25.04 57.39
C PRO A 706 -21.27 -25.75 56.21
N ARG A 707 -22.20 -25.06 55.53
CA ARG A 707 -22.72 -25.53 54.23
C ARG A 707 -21.49 -25.80 53.38
N GLY A 708 -21.24 -27.07 53.08
CA GLY A 708 -20.20 -27.44 52.13
C GLY A 708 -20.35 -26.55 50.92
N ALA A 709 -19.23 -25.95 50.47
CA ALA A 709 -19.20 -25.24 49.20
C ALA A 709 -20.06 -26.02 48.21
N GLU A 710 -21.11 -25.39 47.69
CA GLU A 710 -21.83 -25.92 46.54
C GLU A 710 -20.75 -26.41 45.58
N GLU A 711 -20.72 -27.73 45.34
CA GLU A 711 -19.98 -28.25 44.21
C GLU A 711 -20.41 -27.36 43.04
N PRO A 712 -19.49 -26.66 42.36
CA PRO A 712 -19.88 -25.91 41.19
C PRO A 712 -20.54 -26.94 40.28
N GLU A 713 -21.84 -26.77 40.02
CA GLU A 713 -22.55 -27.51 39.00
C GLU A 713 -21.73 -27.33 37.73
N TRP A 714 -20.93 -28.34 37.40
CA TRP A 714 -20.39 -28.47 36.07
C TRP A 714 -21.62 -28.65 35.19
N PRO A 715 -21.89 -27.75 34.23
CA PRO A 715 -22.97 -27.99 33.30
C PRO A 715 -22.62 -29.26 32.54
N GLU A 716 -23.36 -30.33 32.82
CA GLU A 716 -23.40 -31.50 31.96
C GLU A 716 -23.82 -31.03 30.57
N GLY A 717 -22.93 -31.19 29.59
CA GLY A 717 -23.25 -30.99 28.18
C GLY A 717 -22.83 -29.64 27.62
N SER A 718 -21.59 -29.57 27.15
CA SER A 718 -21.38 -29.03 25.80
C SER A 718 -20.35 -29.86 25.07
N GLU A 719 -20.86 -30.64 24.11
CA GLU A 719 -20.11 -31.11 22.95
C GLU A 719 -19.32 -29.93 22.37
N TRP A 720 -18.00 -30.03 22.39
CA TRP A 720 -17.15 -29.33 21.43
C TRP A 720 -16.24 -30.36 20.77
N LEU A 721 -16.78 -30.88 19.66
CA LEU A 721 -16.11 -31.14 18.39
C LEU A 721 -14.60 -31.37 18.47
N SER A 722 -14.23 -32.64 18.48
CA SER A 722 -13.16 -33.14 17.63
C SER A 722 -13.54 -32.93 16.17
N GLU A 723 -12.76 -32.16 15.41
CA GLU A 723 -12.44 -32.42 14.00
C GLU A 723 -11.37 -31.41 13.51
N ASP A 724 -10.31 -32.00 12.95
CA ASP A 724 -9.21 -31.50 12.10
C ASP A 724 -8.21 -30.42 12.56
#